data_AF-A0A7C2KWN9-F1
#
_entry.id   AF-A0A7C2KWN9-F1
#
_cell.length_a   1.000
_cell.length_b   1.000
_cell.length_c   1.000
_cell.angle_alpha   90.00
_cell.angle_beta   90.00
_cell.angle_gamma   90.00
#
_symmetry.space_group_name_H-M   'P 1'
#
loop_
_entity.id
_entity.type
_entity.pdbx_description
1 polymer ?
#
loop_
_entity_poly.entity_id
_entity_poly.type
_entity_poly.pdbx_seq_one_letter_code
_entity_poly.pdbx_strand_id
1 'polypeptide(L)'
;MSATPALLAAGFVHPVLLGGLALALAPILIHLLSRRQFRRIEWGAMRFLLEAERENRRRIRFEQWLLVALRCLALALIALLVARPFVQPGLVTTLLGGRGPVQRIVVLDDSASLAFQDGATPEFARLREAALRLLSWLGQESPGDAATLYLTSRPDEPLLAGQRLSGVKLAELRERLQRWAPVNYPARPRAVFTKIADGLASSRGVSADVYVLSDFQRTDWLAGTGAGGSTFAPLSALDPQRVRVILIASGLSPRSNVALADVSLRRAHTIAGLPAVVQVAVANYSGHPLRNVNVRLEAEGAVQPSATIEQLEAGATQTVSAEVTFSEPGPRELTVDLGAVDGFVLDNVRRVAVPAREALHVLLVNGAPSADPLRDEAYLARTALSPPGQFSSGVDLQVIEAGQLEAANLAAYDCVLLCNVPPPTEWVVAGLRNYVAQGGGLVMFLGDAVGPPQDYNRVFFADGAGLLPVPLGELVRATAGGVGLLRVGEHPVTGMCAADSASLSEYVRFRAYYRCLEAGESSGGQTGRPPAVVLARFGDAEQSPALLERGFGQGRVLLFASSIDLDWNDWARAPDGSYVVTLLELVQYAARRESLRPSFVGGERLEAAISPDEYEPHGVFESPAHPAEPAVAARLRGSTGGVGEPIVLEGPRAERLGTYLLELTHRKFGLQRRPLCVNLDAEESDLRVARAAELDAALGGIPHELLRAGDAFASGRERTRRELWAAVLAAVAVLLIVEQLLAWWFGRPVRSSGPRWLKRVTVASDR
;
A
#
# COMPACT_ATOMS: atom_id res chain seq x y z
N MET A 1 16.29 -51.36 -3.50
CA MET A 1 15.14 -52.29 -3.58
C MET A 1 14.24 -51.81 -4.71
N SER A 2 14.07 -52.70 -5.69
CA SER A 2 13.24 -52.67 -6.92
C SER A 2 12.36 -51.44 -7.18
N ALA A 3 12.75 -50.68 -8.21
CA ALA A 3 11.87 -49.81 -8.97
C ALA A 3 10.69 -50.63 -9.52
N THR A 4 9.49 -50.34 -9.02
CA THR A 4 8.24 -50.79 -9.65
C THR A 4 7.91 -49.81 -10.78
N PRO A 5 7.67 -50.29 -12.01
CA PRO A 5 7.32 -49.40 -13.11
C PRO A 5 5.92 -48.82 -12.88
N ALA A 6 5.80 -47.51 -13.11
CA ALA A 6 4.56 -46.75 -13.14
C ALA A 6 3.64 -47.23 -14.29
N LEU A 7 2.95 -48.35 -14.09
CA LEU A 7 2.19 -49.02 -15.14
C LEU A 7 0.68 -48.70 -15.18
N LEU A 8 0.14 -47.83 -14.33
CA LEU A 8 -1.27 -47.45 -14.43
C LEU A 8 -1.47 -45.94 -14.37
N ALA A 9 -1.21 -45.28 -15.50
CA ALA A 9 -1.57 -43.88 -15.80
C ALA A 9 -3.09 -43.65 -15.98
N ALA A 10 -3.90 -44.69 -15.74
CA ALA A 10 -5.36 -44.67 -15.73
C ALA A 10 -5.87 -45.62 -14.62
N GLY A 11 -6.98 -45.27 -13.99
CA GLY A 11 -7.55 -46.04 -12.88
C GLY A 11 -9.06 -45.82 -12.71
N PHE A 12 -9.62 -46.41 -11.67
CA PHE A 12 -11.04 -46.30 -11.31
C PHE A 12 -11.18 -45.72 -9.91
N VAL A 13 -12.14 -44.82 -9.70
CA VAL A 13 -12.42 -44.28 -8.36
C VAL A 13 -12.98 -45.39 -7.46
N HIS A 14 -13.78 -46.29 -8.02
CA HIS A 14 -14.36 -47.42 -7.30
C HIS A 14 -14.03 -48.76 -8.00
N PRO A 15 -12.80 -49.29 -7.84
CA PRO A 15 -12.35 -50.48 -8.57
C PRO A 15 -13.16 -51.74 -8.24
N VAL A 16 -13.73 -51.84 -7.03
CA VAL A 16 -14.60 -52.96 -6.63
C VAL A 16 -15.86 -53.04 -7.50
N LEU A 17 -16.36 -51.90 -8.00
CA LEU A 17 -17.55 -51.84 -8.84
C LEU A 17 -17.33 -52.36 -10.26
N LEU A 18 -16.08 -52.65 -10.67
CA LEU A 18 -15.78 -53.35 -11.91
C LEU A 18 -16.37 -54.76 -11.96
N GLY A 19 -16.70 -55.36 -10.81
CA GLY A 19 -17.48 -56.61 -10.76
C GLY A 19 -18.83 -56.50 -11.48
N GLY A 20 -19.37 -55.29 -11.64
CA GLY A 20 -20.56 -55.00 -12.45
C GLY A 20 -20.42 -55.36 -13.93
N LEU A 21 -19.20 -55.52 -14.47
CA LEU A 21 -18.99 -56.02 -15.83
C LEU A 21 -19.58 -57.42 -16.05
N ALA A 22 -19.76 -58.21 -14.99
CA ALA A 22 -20.45 -59.50 -15.07
C ALA A 22 -21.90 -59.36 -15.58
N LEU A 23 -22.55 -58.21 -15.35
CA LEU A 23 -23.89 -57.94 -15.88
C LEU A 23 -23.93 -57.87 -17.41
N ALA A 24 -22.80 -57.55 -18.06
CA ALA A 24 -22.71 -57.60 -19.52
C ALA A 24 -22.91 -59.03 -20.07
N LEU A 25 -22.81 -60.08 -19.25
CA LEU A 25 -23.13 -61.45 -19.65
C LEU A 25 -24.65 -61.74 -19.64
N ALA A 26 -25.46 -60.92 -18.98
CA ALA A 26 -26.89 -61.16 -18.84
C ALA A 26 -27.64 -61.27 -20.20
N PRO A 27 -27.42 -60.39 -21.20
CA PRO A 27 -28.06 -60.52 -22.51
C PRO A 27 -27.71 -61.81 -23.24
N ILE A 28 -26.46 -62.29 -23.10
CA ILE A 28 -25.99 -63.55 -23.71
C ILE A 28 -26.70 -64.74 -23.06
N LEU A 29 -26.76 -64.76 -21.72
CA LEU A 29 -27.44 -65.81 -20.96
C LEU A 29 -28.94 -65.85 -21.27
N ILE A 30 -29.61 -64.69 -21.30
CA ILE A 30 -31.03 -64.57 -21.67
C ILE A 30 -31.25 -65.05 -23.11
N HIS A 31 -30.36 -64.67 -24.04
CA HIS A 31 -30.45 -65.12 -25.44
C HIS A 31 -30.35 -66.65 -25.55
N LEU A 32 -29.39 -67.27 -24.84
CA LEU A 32 -29.22 -68.73 -24.78
C LEU A 32 -30.43 -69.44 -24.13
N LEU A 33 -31.04 -68.84 -23.10
CA LEU A 33 -32.20 -69.42 -22.42
C LEU A 33 -33.47 -69.30 -23.27
N SER A 34 -33.67 -68.18 -23.96
CA SER A 34 -34.85 -67.92 -24.82
C SER A 34 -34.92 -68.83 -26.05
N ARG A 35 -33.79 -69.43 -26.46
CA ARG A 35 -33.73 -70.44 -27.53
C ARG A 35 -34.51 -71.74 -27.24
N ARG A 36 -35.03 -71.92 -26.02
CA ARG A 36 -35.74 -73.15 -25.60
C ARG A 36 -37.26 -73.14 -25.77
N GLN A 37 -37.86 -72.07 -26.29
CA GLN A 37 -39.32 -72.03 -26.51
C GLN A 37 -39.67 -72.05 -28.00
N PHE A 38 -39.76 -73.25 -28.58
CA PHE A 38 -40.44 -73.45 -29.85
C PHE A 38 -41.91 -73.81 -29.57
N ARG A 39 -42.84 -72.88 -29.78
CA ARG A 39 -44.25 -73.23 -29.96
C ARG A 39 -44.42 -73.79 -31.36
N ARG A 40 -44.59 -75.11 -31.47
CA ARG A 40 -45.01 -75.76 -32.71
C ARG A 40 -46.46 -75.40 -32.96
N ILE A 41 -46.72 -74.75 -34.10
CA ILE A 41 -48.07 -74.58 -34.64
C ILE A 41 -48.07 -75.42 -35.91
N GLU A 42 -48.93 -76.44 -35.98
CA GLU A 42 -49.12 -77.22 -37.20
C GLU A 42 -49.91 -76.38 -38.20
N TRP A 43 -49.30 -76.09 -39.36
CA TRP A 43 -50.00 -75.43 -40.46
C TRP A 43 -49.59 -76.02 -41.80
N GLY A 44 -50.59 -76.40 -42.61
CA GLY A 44 -50.46 -77.31 -43.76
C GLY A 44 -49.86 -76.73 -45.05
N ALA A 45 -49.03 -75.68 -45.01
CA ALA A 45 -48.46 -75.06 -46.22
C ALA A 45 -46.94 -74.76 -46.11
N MET A 46 -46.14 -75.71 -45.65
CA MET A 46 -44.70 -75.55 -45.36
C MET A 46 -43.80 -75.27 -46.60
N ARG A 47 -44.26 -75.61 -47.81
CA ARG A 47 -43.38 -75.68 -49.00
C ARG A 47 -42.94 -74.31 -49.55
N PHE A 48 -43.66 -73.23 -49.27
CA PHE A 48 -43.29 -71.87 -49.71
C PHE A 48 -42.43 -71.10 -48.68
N LEU A 49 -42.38 -71.54 -47.42
CA LEU A 49 -41.60 -70.86 -46.36
C LEU A 49 -40.11 -71.26 -46.41
N LEU A 50 -39.82 -72.51 -46.77
CA LEU A 50 -38.47 -73.10 -46.77
C LEU A 50 -37.54 -72.53 -47.86
N GLU A 51 -38.10 -72.03 -48.98
CA GLU A 51 -37.33 -71.35 -50.04
C GLU A 51 -36.97 -69.91 -49.67
N ALA A 52 -37.82 -69.19 -48.94
CA ALA A 52 -37.52 -67.85 -48.42
C ALA A 52 -36.60 -67.88 -47.17
N GLU A 53 -36.64 -68.95 -46.36
CA GLU A 53 -35.86 -69.05 -45.13
C GLU A 53 -34.37 -69.37 -45.38
N ARG A 54 -34.02 -70.04 -46.49
CA ARG A 54 -32.61 -70.39 -46.79
C ARG A 54 -31.75 -69.19 -47.19
N GLU A 55 -32.33 -68.16 -47.81
CA GLU A 55 -31.59 -66.95 -48.21
C GLU A 55 -31.41 -65.95 -47.06
N ASN A 56 -32.40 -65.83 -46.15
CA ASN A 56 -32.37 -64.79 -45.11
C ASN A 56 -31.81 -65.25 -43.75
N ARG A 57 -31.52 -66.54 -43.56
CA ARG A 57 -31.02 -67.11 -42.28
C ARG A 57 -29.67 -66.56 -41.83
N ARG A 58 -28.81 -66.12 -42.76
CA ARG A 58 -27.50 -65.51 -42.43
C ARG A 58 -27.67 -64.07 -41.94
N ARG A 59 -28.52 -63.30 -42.61
CA ARG A 59 -28.81 -61.91 -42.28
C ARG A 59 -29.47 -61.78 -40.90
N ILE A 60 -30.53 -62.54 -40.63
CA ILE A 60 -31.24 -62.50 -39.34
C ILE A 60 -30.31 -62.87 -38.17
N ARG A 61 -29.42 -63.87 -38.37
CA ARG A 61 -28.43 -64.25 -37.35
C ARG A 61 -27.42 -63.11 -37.08
N PHE A 62 -26.93 -62.45 -38.13
CA PHE A 62 -26.00 -61.33 -37.97
C PHE A 62 -26.65 -60.15 -37.23
N GLU A 63 -27.88 -59.77 -37.62
CA GLU A 63 -28.64 -58.70 -36.98
C GLU A 63 -28.90 -58.99 -35.49
N GLN A 64 -29.26 -60.23 -35.15
CA GLN A 64 -29.45 -60.66 -33.75
C GLN A 64 -28.16 -60.62 -32.93
N TRP A 65 -27.05 -61.13 -33.47
CA TRP A 65 -25.76 -61.11 -32.76
C TRP A 65 -25.23 -59.68 -32.59
N LEU A 66 -25.47 -58.80 -33.56
CA LEU A 66 -25.12 -57.38 -33.46
C LEU A 66 -25.90 -56.69 -32.33
N LEU A 67 -27.22 -56.93 -32.23
CA LEU A 67 -28.05 -56.38 -31.15
C LEU A 67 -27.64 -56.90 -29.77
N VAL A 68 -27.33 -58.20 -29.66
CA VAL A 68 -26.83 -58.78 -28.40
C VAL A 68 -25.48 -58.16 -28.03
N ALA A 69 -24.55 -57.99 -28.98
CA ALA A 69 -23.26 -57.36 -28.74
C ALA A 69 -23.40 -55.91 -28.28
N LEU A 70 -24.29 -55.12 -28.90
CA LEU A 70 -24.58 -53.74 -28.49
C LEU A 70 -25.16 -53.67 -27.08
N ARG A 71 -26.04 -54.61 -26.69
CA ARG A 71 -26.59 -54.68 -25.31
C ARG A 71 -25.53 -55.03 -24.27
N CYS A 72 -24.64 -55.96 -24.60
CA CYS A 72 -23.50 -56.28 -23.74
C CYS A 72 -22.58 -55.07 -23.58
N LEU A 73 -22.30 -54.36 -24.68
CA LEU A 73 -21.47 -53.16 -24.66
C LEU A 73 -22.12 -52.02 -23.86
N ALA A 74 -23.44 -51.83 -23.97
CA ALA A 74 -24.19 -50.84 -23.17
C ALA A 74 -24.03 -51.10 -21.67
N LEU A 75 -24.27 -52.34 -21.23
CA LEU A 75 -24.14 -52.74 -19.84
C LEU A 75 -22.69 -52.64 -19.34
N ALA A 76 -21.71 -52.98 -20.18
CA ALA A 76 -20.30 -52.81 -19.85
C ALA A 76 -19.94 -51.33 -19.65
N LEU A 77 -20.41 -50.44 -20.53
CA LEU A 77 -20.19 -49.00 -20.40
C LEU A 77 -20.92 -48.39 -19.20
N ILE A 78 -22.09 -48.90 -18.82
CA ILE A 78 -22.78 -48.50 -17.58
C ILE A 78 -22.00 -48.93 -16.34
N ALA A 79 -21.48 -50.17 -16.31
CA ALA A 79 -20.61 -50.61 -15.22
C ALA A 79 -19.34 -49.74 -15.11
N LEU A 80 -18.75 -49.38 -16.25
CA LEU A 80 -17.63 -48.43 -16.31
C LEU A 80 -18.03 -47.03 -15.83
N LEU A 81 -19.21 -46.53 -16.23
CA LEU A 81 -19.72 -45.23 -15.79
C LEU A 81 -19.80 -45.15 -14.25
N VAL A 82 -20.29 -46.21 -13.61
CA VAL A 82 -20.41 -46.33 -12.15
C VAL A 82 -19.03 -46.51 -11.48
N ALA A 83 -18.10 -47.22 -12.12
CA ALA A 83 -16.72 -47.35 -11.64
C ALA A 83 -15.90 -46.04 -11.74
N ARG A 84 -16.43 -45.02 -12.45
CA ARG A 84 -15.86 -43.68 -12.67
C ARG A 84 -14.38 -43.76 -13.09
N PRO A 85 -14.07 -44.17 -14.34
CA PRO A 85 -12.70 -44.18 -14.85
C PRO A 85 -12.13 -42.76 -14.85
N PHE A 86 -10.87 -42.66 -14.44
CA PHE A 86 -10.11 -41.42 -14.52
C PHE A 86 -8.80 -41.64 -15.27
N VAL A 87 -8.34 -40.58 -15.93
CA VAL A 87 -7.05 -40.53 -16.62
C VAL A 87 -6.19 -39.43 -16.03
N GLN A 88 -4.90 -39.71 -15.88
CA GLN A 88 -3.93 -38.67 -15.56
C GLN A 88 -3.63 -37.83 -16.81
N PRO A 89 -3.36 -36.51 -16.68
CA PRO A 89 -3.20 -35.60 -17.81
C PRO A 89 -2.18 -36.07 -18.85
N GLY A 90 -1.12 -36.77 -18.41
CA GLY A 90 0.00 -37.22 -19.25
C GLY A 90 -0.35 -38.17 -20.41
N LEU A 91 -1.43 -38.96 -20.31
CA LEU A 91 -1.81 -39.93 -21.35
C LEU A 91 -2.76 -39.31 -22.40
N VAL A 92 -3.59 -38.37 -21.97
CA VAL A 92 -4.48 -37.59 -22.84
C VAL A 92 -3.66 -36.60 -23.68
N THR A 93 -2.61 -36.01 -23.10
CA THR A 93 -1.69 -35.11 -23.80
C THR A 93 -0.79 -35.81 -24.82
N THR A 94 -0.43 -37.08 -24.60
CA THR A 94 0.34 -37.86 -25.58
C THR A 94 -0.52 -38.35 -26.75
N LEU A 95 -1.81 -38.62 -26.53
CA LEU A 95 -2.71 -39.15 -27.59
C LEU A 95 -3.46 -38.07 -28.40
N LEU A 96 -3.72 -36.88 -27.84
CA LEU A 96 -4.53 -35.83 -28.50
C LEU A 96 -3.76 -34.56 -28.89
N GLY A 97 -2.43 -34.56 -28.80
CA GLY A 97 -1.64 -33.33 -28.99
C GLY A 97 -1.80 -32.41 -27.77
N GLY A 98 -0.98 -32.64 -26.75
CA GLY A 98 -1.13 -32.05 -25.44
C GLY A 98 -1.06 -30.54 -25.40
N ARG A 99 -1.63 -29.97 -24.32
CA ARG A 99 -1.16 -28.68 -23.80
C ARG A 99 0.37 -28.71 -23.82
N GLY A 100 0.99 -27.70 -24.45
CA GLY A 100 2.44 -27.55 -24.51
C GLY A 100 3.08 -27.55 -23.11
N PRO A 101 4.41 -27.46 -23.00
CA PRO A 101 5.09 -27.42 -21.71
C PRO A 101 4.42 -26.41 -20.76
N VAL A 102 4.12 -26.86 -19.53
CA VAL A 102 3.48 -26.03 -18.51
C VAL A 102 4.57 -25.47 -17.59
N GLN A 103 4.54 -24.17 -17.36
CA GLN A 103 5.40 -23.52 -16.37
C GLN A 103 4.68 -23.48 -15.02
N ARG A 104 5.31 -24.00 -13.97
CA ARG A 104 4.83 -23.94 -12.58
C ARG A 104 5.50 -22.77 -11.90
N ILE A 105 4.76 -21.69 -11.74
CA ILE A 105 5.28 -20.46 -11.12
C ILE A 105 4.77 -20.43 -9.69
N VAL A 106 5.68 -20.42 -8.72
CA VAL A 106 5.37 -20.30 -7.30
C VAL A 106 5.77 -18.90 -6.86
N VAL A 107 4.84 -18.16 -6.29
CA VAL A 107 5.06 -16.86 -5.66
C VAL A 107 4.86 -17.06 -4.17
N LEU A 108 5.94 -16.94 -3.41
CA LEU A 108 5.93 -17.00 -1.96
C LEU A 108 5.99 -15.59 -1.42
N ASP A 109 4.98 -15.22 -0.64
CA ASP A 109 4.96 -13.98 0.10
C ASP A 109 5.99 -14.03 1.24
N ASP A 110 6.69 -12.92 1.40
CA ASP A 110 7.70 -12.68 2.43
C ASP A 110 7.60 -11.28 3.05
N SER A 111 6.45 -10.61 2.91
CA SER A 111 6.13 -9.30 3.49
C SER A 111 6.20 -9.24 5.01
N ALA A 112 6.21 -8.02 5.55
CA ALA A 112 6.36 -7.78 6.98
C ALA A 112 5.21 -8.37 7.81
N SER A 113 3.96 -8.32 7.33
CA SER A 113 2.79 -8.90 8.01
C SER A 113 2.94 -10.40 8.33
N LEU A 114 3.78 -11.13 7.59
CA LEU A 114 4.08 -12.54 7.86
C LEU A 114 5.02 -12.77 9.05
N ALA A 115 5.58 -11.70 9.62
CA ALA A 115 6.28 -11.73 10.90
C ALA A 115 5.31 -11.80 12.09
N PHE A 116 4.00 -11.65 11.87
CA PHE A 116 2.98 -11.87 12.89
C PHE A 116 3.08 -13.27 13.50
N GLN A 117 3.04 -13.33 14.83
CA GLN A 117 3.14 -14.56 15.59
C GLN A 117 1.84 -14.83 16.36
N ASP A 118 1.08 -15.80 15.86
CA ASP A 118 -0.05 -16.39 16.57
C ASP A 118 0.18 -17.89 16.72
N GLY A 119 0.51 -18.28 17.96
CA GLY A 119 0.84 -19.66 18.36
C GLY A 119 2.30 -20.07 18.16
N ALA A 120 2.54 -21.38 18.13
CA ALA A 120 3.89 -21.96 18.20
C ALA A 120 4.68 -21.94 16.87
N THR A 121 4.02 -21.73 15.73
CA THR A 121 4.68 -21.67 14.42
C THR A 121 4.45 -20.31 13.76
N PRO A 122 5.51 -19.57 13.39
CA PRO A 122 5.37 -18.31 12.65
C PRO A 122 4.65 -18.50 11.31
N GLU A 123 3.89 -17.48 10.86
CA GLU A 123 3.12 -17.54 9.60
C GLU A 123 4.01 -17.81 8.38
N PHE A 124 5.13 -17.10 8.26
CA PHE A 124 6.08 -17.34 7.18
C PHE A 124 6.62 -18.78 7.16
N ALA A 125 6.85 -19.39 8.33
CA ALA A 125 7.30 -20.77 8.40
C ALA A 125 6.22 -21.74 7.88
N ARG A 126 4.93 -21.45 8.12
CA ARG A 126 3.80 -22.22 7.56
C ARG A 126 3.78 -22.15 6.04
N LEU A 127 3.88 -20.94 5.48
CA LEU A 127 3.89 -20.73 4.03
C LEU A 127 5.12 -21.36 3.36
N ARG A 128 6.30 -21.25 3.98
CA ARG A 128 7.53 -21.90 3.50
C ARG A 128 7.37 -23.41 3.40
N GLU A 129 6.85 -24.07 4.44
CA GLU A 129 6.62 -25.51 4.42
C GLU A 129 5.55 -25.90 3.39
N ALA A 130 4.50 -25.08 3.22
CA ALA A 130 3.51 -25.28 2.17
C ALA A 130 4.13 -25.18 0.77
N ALA A 131 5.03 -24.22 0.51
CA ALA A 131 5.74 -24.08 -0.76
C ALA A 131 6.63 -25.29 -1.06
N LEU A 132 7.38 -25.77 -0.05
CA LEU A 132 8.23 -26.96 -0.19
C LEU A 132 7.41 -28.23 -0.46
N ARG A 133 6.28 -28.39 0.24
CA ARG A 133 5.34 -29.50 -0.01
C ARG A 133 4.74 -29.42 -1.41
N LEU A 134 4.33 -28.23 -1.85
CA LEU A 134 3.82 -27.99 -3.21
C LEU A 134 4.83 -28.40 -4.27
N LEU A 135 6.08 -27.91 -4.17
CA LEU A 135 7.13 -28.26 -5.12
C LEU A 135 7.44 -29.76 -5.10
N SER A 136 7.40 -30.41 -3.94
CA SER A 136 7.58 -31.86 -3.83
C SER A 136 6.47 -32.66 -4.52
N TRP A 137 5.22 -32.20 -4.38
CA TRP A 137 4.06 -32.82 -5.03
C TRP A 137 4.08 -32.60 -6.54
N LEU A 138 4.37 -31.37 -7.00
CA LEU A 138 4.52 -31.04 -8.42
C LEU A 138 5.63 -31.88 -9.08
N GLY A 139 6.74 -32.11 -8.38
CA GLY A 139 7.82 -32.97 -8.87
C GLY A 139 7.42 -34.44 -9.05
N GLN A 140 6.45 -34.94 -8.29
CA GLN A 140 5.90 -36.29 -8.45
C GLN A 140 4.87 -36.37 -9.58
N GLU A 141 3.96 -35.40 -9.66
CA GLU A 141 2.86 -35.40 -10.63
C GLU A 141 3.28 -34.97 -12.04
N SER A 142 4.25 -34.04 -12.16
CA SER A 142 4.64 -33.45 -13.45
C SER A 142 6.16 -33.15 -13.51
N PRO A 143 7.02 -34.19 -13.43
CA PRO A 143 8.48 -34.03 -13.36
C PRO A 143 9.12 -33.32 -14.56
N GLY A 144 8.44 -33.29 -15.72
CA GLY A 144 8.91 -32.66 -16.94
C GLY A 144 8.66 -31.14 -17.03
N ASP A 145 7.83 -30.59 -16.15
CA ASP A 145 7.46 -29.17 -16.17
C ASP A 145 8.60 -28.31 -15.60
N ALA A 146 8.65 -27.05 -16.04
CA ALA A 146 9.61 -26.07 -15.55
C ALA A 146 9.03 -25.31 -14.34
N ALA A 147 9.82 -25.16 -13.28
CA ALA A 147 9.45 -24.44 -12.07
C ALA A 147 10.23 -23.12 -11.94
N THR A 148 9.51 -22.06 -11.57
CA THR A 148 10.08 -20.77 -11.17
C THR A 148 9.53 -20.40 -9.80
N LEU A 149 10.38 -19.96 -8.87
CA LEU A 149 9.98 -19.54 -7.52
C LEU A 149 10.38 -18.08 -7.29
N TYR A 150 9.40 -17.21 -7.09
CA TYR A 150 9.59 -15.80 -6.72
C TYR A 150 9.32 -15.58 -5.25
N LEU A 151 10.02 -14.60 -4.68
CA LEU A 151 9.62 -13.92 -3.44
C LEU A 151 8.97 -12.58 -3.81
N THR A 152 7.95 -12.17 -3.05
CA THR A 152 7.29 -10.87 -3.28
C THR A 152 8.23 -9.68 -3.14
N SER A 153 9.26 -9.80 -2.29
CA SER A 153 10.27 -8.76 -2.08
C SER A 153 11.31 -8.65 -3.22
N ARG A 154 11.48 -9.71 -4.01
CA ARG A 154 12.54 -9.85 -5.04
C ARG A 154 11.98 -10.26 -6.41
N PRO A 155 11.29 -9.35 -7.11
CA PRO A 155 10.71 -9.64 -8.43
C PRO A 155 11.78 -9.91 -9.51
N ASP A 156 12.98 -9.34 -9.40
CA ASP A 156 14.04 -9.47 -10.41
C ASP A 156 14.94 -10.70 -10.22
N GLU A 157 14.93 -11.33 -9.04
CA GLU A 157 15.86 -12.40 -8.67
C GLU A 157 15.11 -13.64 -8.12
N PRO A 158 14.49 -14.46 -8.98
CA PRO A 158 13.79 -15.66 -8.54
C PRO A 158 14.75 -16.70 -7.93
N LEU A 159 14.28 -17.42 -6.91
CA LEU A 159 15.05 -18.45 -6.21
C LEU A 159 15.34 -19.69 -7.06
N LEU A 160 14.40 -19.96 -7.98
CA LEU A 160 14.47 -20.95 -9.04
C LEU A 160 14.01 -20.29 -10.33
N ALA A 161 14.75 -20.45 -11.42
CA ALA A 161 14.42 -19.82 -12.71
C ALA A 161 14.28 -20.89 -13.80
N GLY A 162 13.05 -21.31 -14.12
CA GLY A 162 12.77 -22.21 -15.24
C GLY A 162 13.41 -23.59 -15.13
N GLN A 163 13.70 -24.07 -13.92
CA GLN A 163 14.36 -25.36 -13.70
C GLN A 163 13.36 -26.51 -13.84
N ARG A 164 13.71 -27.60 -14.53
CA ARG A 164 12.84 -28.80 -14.58
C ARG A 164 12.61 -29.35 -13.18
N LEU A 165 11.35 -29.66 -12.85
CA LEU A 165 10.96 -30.15 -11.53
C LEU A 165 11.71 -31.42 -11.11
N SER A 166 11.99 -32.33 -12.04
CA SER A 166 12.82 -33.53 -11.77
C SER A 166 14.25 -33.22 -11.33
N GLY A 167 14.78 -32.06 -11.71
CA GLY A 167 16.12 -31.60 -11.35
C GLY A 167 16.16 -30.68 -10.13
N VAL A 168 15.02 -30.30 -9.56
CA VAL A 168 14.96 -29.42 -8.38
C VAL A 168 15.41 -30.21 -7.15
N LYS A 169 16.56 -29.81 -6.59
CA LYS A 169 17.08 -30.39 -5.36
C LYS A 169 16.38 -29.77 -4.15
N LEU A 170 15.26 -30.36 -3.72
CA LEU A 170 14.43 -29.83 -2.64
C LEU A 170 15.15 -29.67 -1.29
N ALA A 171 16.16 -30.50 -1.02
CA ALA A 171 16.97 -30.37 0.20
C ALA A 171 17.78 -29.07 0.22
N GLU A 172 18.48 -28.75 -0.88
CA GLU A 172 19.24 -27.49 -1.02
C GLU A 172 18.31 -26.27 -0.98
N LEU A 173 17.13 -26.38 -1.63
CA LEU A 173 16.13 -25.31 -1.58
C LEU A 173 15.59 -25.08 -0.16
N ARG A 174 15.32 -26.17 0.58
CA ARG A 174 14.90 -26.10 1.98
C ARG A 174 15.95 -25.40 2.83
N GLU A 175 17.23 -25.75 2.71
CA GLU A 175 18.31 -25.10 3.46
C GLU A 175 18.41 -23.60 3.13
N ARG A 176 18.27 -23.23 1.85
CA ARG A 176 18.25 -21.81 1.44
C ARG A 176 17.06 -21.05 2.05
N LEU A 177 15.85 -21.62 1.97
CA LEU A 177 14.63 -21.02 2.53
C LEU A 177 14.61 -21.02 4.07
N GLN A 178 15.32 -21.93 4.73
CA GLN A 178 15.45 -21.96 6.19
C GLN A 178 16.23 -20.78 6.75
N ARG A 179 17.16 -20.22 5.97
CA ARG A 179 17.93 -19.02 6.33
C ARG A 179 17.18 -17.72 6.04
N TRP A 180 16.04 -17.79 5.35
CA TRP A 180 15.22 -16.64 5.04
C TRP A 180 14.27 -16.30 6.18
N ALA A 181 14.11 -15.01 6.44
CA ALA A 181 13.08 -14.43 7.28
C ALA A 181 12.22 -13.45 6.43
N PRO A 182 11.00 -13.12 6.87
CA PRO A 182 10.22 -12.05 6.25
C PRO A 182 11.01 -10.75 6.17
N VAL A 183 10.77 -9.99 5.11
CA VAL A 183 11.31 -8.64 4.96
C VAL A 183 10.49 -7.65 5.80
N ASN A 184 11.06 -6.50 6.11
CA ASN A 184 10.39 -5.48 6.93
C ASN A 184 9.65 -4.42 6.10
N TYR A 185 9.03 -4.82 4.99
CA TYR A 185 8.31 -3.92 4.10
C TYR A 185 7.17 -4.63 3.35
N PRO A 186 6.24 -3.87 2.74
CA PRO A 186 5.06 -4.44 2.07
C PRO A 186 5.38 -5.41 0.94
N ALA A 187 4.46 -6.33 0.66
CA ALA A 187 4.58 -7.20 -0.50
C ALA A 187 4.58 -6.38 -1.80
N ARG A 188 5.28 -6.87 -2.83
CA ARG A 188 5.23 -6.26 -4.18
C ARG A 188 4.68 -7.22 -5.25
N PRO A 189 3.48 -7.78 -5.04
CA PRO A 189 2.91 -8.79 -5.92
C PRO A 189 2.77 -8.32 -7.37
N ARG A 190 2.37 -7.05 -7.58
CA ARG A 190 2.25 -6.48 -8.93
C ARG A 190 3.57 -6.52 -9.70
N ALA A 191 4.69 -6.20 -9.06
CA ALA A 191 6.00 -6.22 -9.72
C ALA A 191 6.39 -7.65 -10.14
N VAL A 192 6.12 -8.65 -9.30
CA VAL A 192 6.32 -10.07 -9.63
C VAL A 192 5.41 -10.49 -10.79
N PHE A 193 4.13 -10.10 -10.76
CA PHE A 193 3.18 -10.41 -11.82
C PHE A 193 3.52 -9.77 -13.16
N THR A 194 4.08 -8.56 -13.18
CA THR A 194 4.64 -7.96 -14.40
C THR A 194 5.76 -8.82 -14.98
N LYS A 195 6.71 -9.28 -14.15
CA LYS A 195 7.80 -10.16 -14.61
C LYS A 195 7.29 -11.50 -15.15
N ILE A 196 6.28 -12.06 -14.51
CA ILE A 196 5.61 -13.29 -14.98
C ILE A 196 4.94 -13.04 -16.34
N ALA A 197 4.21 -11.94 -16.48
CA ALA A 197 3.53 -11.60 -17.73
C ALA A 197 4.53 -11.38 -18.88
N ASP A 198 5.61 -10.64 -18.64
CA ASP A 198 6.67 -10.40 -19.64
C ASP A 198 7.33 -11.70 -20.11
N GLY A 199 7.61 -12.62 -19.17
CA GLY A 199 8.18 -13.93 -19.47
C GLY A 199 7.25 -14.83 -20.30
N LEU A 200 5.95 -14.80 -19.99
CA LEU A 200 4.93 -15.58 -20.70
C LEU A 200 4.54 -15.01 -22.06
N ALA A 201 4.61 -13.68 -22.22
CA ALA A 201 4.45 -13.01 -23.49
C ALA A 201 5.55 -13.39 -24.48
N SER A 202 6.78 -13.54 -23.97
CA SER A 202 7.96 -13.96 -24.76
C SER A 202 7.92 -15.44 -25.16
N SER A 203 7.18 -16.28 -24.42
CA SER A 203 7.14 -17.74 -24.60
C SER A 203 5.84 -18.20 -25.27
N ARG A 204 5.84 -18.35 -26.61
CA ARG A 204 4.64 -18.80 -27.36
C ARG A 204 4.31 -20.27 -27.06
N GLY A 205 3.03 -20.56 -26.82
CA GLY A 205 2.52 -21.94 -26.62
C GLY A 205 2.77 -22.56 -25.24
N VAL A 206 3.41 -21.82 -24.32
CA VAL A 206 3.59 -22.22 -22.92
C VAL A 206 2.38 -21.78 -22.11
N SER A 207 1.76 -22.71 -21.38
CA SER A 207 0.74 -22.41 -20.37
C SER A 207 1.40 -22.29 -18.99
N ALA A 208 0.81 -21.52 -18.08
CA ALA A 208 1.36 -21.30 -16.75
C ALA A 208 0.31 -21.50 -15.65
N ASP A 209 0.72 -22.22 -14.61
CA ASP A 209 -0.01 -22.28 -13.36
C ASP A 209 0.76 -21.45 -12.32
N VAL A 210 0.13 -20.39 -11.84
CA VAL A 210 0.69 -19.44 -10.88
C VAL A 210 0.13 -19.75 -9.49
N TYR A 211 0.95 -20.32 -8.63
CA TYR A 211 0.63 -20.61 -7.24
C TYR A 211 1.08 -19.45 -6.36
N VAL A 212 0.15 -18.78 -5.68
CA VAL A 212 0.44 -17.65 -4.80
C VAL A 212 0.22 -18.09 -3.36
N LEU A 213 1.28 -18.10 -2.56
CA LEU A 213 1.26 -18.47 -1.15
C LEU A 213 1.43 -17.20 -0.31
N SER A 214 0.38 -16.79 0.38
CA SER A 214 0.33 -15.53 1.14
C SER A 214 -0.70 -15.62 2.27
N ASP A 215 -0.70 -14.66 3.18
CA ASP A 215 -1.84 -14.41 4.07
C ASP A 215 -2.92 -13.53 3.44
N PHE A 216 -2.69 -13.01 2.24
CA PHE A 216 -3.61 -12.17 1.48
C PHE A 216 -4.08 -10.92 2.24
N GLN A 217 -3.16 -10.25 2.95
CA GLN A 217 -3.43 -8.94 3.54
C GLN A 217 -4.08 -7.97 2.53
N ARG A 218 -5.14 -7.29 2.93
CA ARG A 218 -5.93 -6.44 2.02
C ARG A 218 -5.10 -5.36 1.37
N THR A 219 -4.26 -4.68 2.14
CA THR A 219 -3.43 -3.55 1.69
C THR A 219 -2.59 -3.95 0.49
N ASP A 220 -1.88 -5.07 0.56
CA ASP A 220 -0.99 -5.56 -0.51
C ASP A 220 -1.73 -6.10 -1.74
N TRP A 221 -2.79 -6.87 -1.51
CA TRP A 221 -3.41 -7.68 -2.56
C TRP A 221 -4.61 -7.02 -3.22
N LEU A 222 -5.20 -5.99 -2.60
CA LEU A 222 -6.30 -5.18 -3.14
C LEU A 222 -5.88 -3.73 -3.44
N ALA A 223 -4.60 -3.38 -3.23
CA ALA A 223 -4.04 -2.11 -3.69
C ALA A 223 -4.36 -1.86 -5.17
N GLY A 224 -4.73 -0.62 -5.50
CA GLY A 224 -5.02 -0.23 -6.88
C GLY A 224 -6.42 -0.59 -7.40
N THR A 225 -7.36 -1.03 -6.55
CA THR A 225 -8.78 -1.19 -6.94
C THR A 225 -9.50 0.13 -7.31
N GLY A 226 -8.79 1.28 -7.25
CA GLY A 226 -9.17 2.57 -7.84
C GLY A 226 -8.56 2.83 -9.23
N ALA A 227 -8.28 4.10 -9.58
CA ALA A 227 -7.84 4.54 -10.92
C ALA A 227 -6.51 3.92 -11.43
N GLY A 228 -5.76 3.20 -10.59
CA GLY A 228 -4.46 2.56 -10.92
C GLY A 228 -4.52 1.10 -11.37
N GLY A 229 -5.69 0.47 -11.36
CA GLY A 229 -5.90 -0.93 -11.77
C GLY A 229 -5.41 -1.97 -10.77
N SER A 230 -6.11 -3.11 -10.69
CA SER A 230 -5.85 -4.23 -9.77
C SER A 230 -4.39 -4.70 -9.72
N THR A 231 -3.93 -5.17 -8.55
CA THR A 231 -2.65 -5.89 -8.37
C THR A 231 -2.44 -7.00 -9.40
N PHE A 232 -3.50 -7.72 -9.79
CA PHE A 232 -3.45 -8.82 -10.76
C PHE A 232 -3.57 -8.36 -12.22
N ALA A 233 -3.69 -7.06 -12.48
CA ALA A 233 -3.86 -6.53 -13.84
C ALA A 233 -2.82 -7.04 -14.85
N PRO A 234 -1.51 -7.18 -14.51
CA PRO A 234 -0.54 -7.75 -15.44
C PRO A 234 -0.87 -9.17 -15.91
N LEU A 235 -1.49 -10.00 -15.06
CA LEU A 235 -1.91 -11.35 -15.44
C LEU A 235 -3.21 -11.35 -16.25
N SER A 236 -4.11 -10.39 -15.98
CA SER A 236 -5.40 -10.29 -16.70
C SER A 236 -5.25 -9.92 -18.17
N ALA A 237 -4.12 -9.31 -18.54
CA ALA A 237 -3.78 -8.99 -19.92
C ALA A 237 -3.39 -10.23 -20.76
N LEU A 238 -3.13 -11.37 -20.11
CA LEU A 238 -2.78 -12.63 -20.77
C LEU A 238 -4.05 -13.41 -21.16
N ASP A 239 -3.92 -14.31 -22.13
CA ASP A 239 -5.01 -15.20 -22.53
C ASP A 239 -5.49 -16.05 -21.32
N PRO A 240 -6.76 -15.94 -20.89
CA PRO A 240 -7.30 -16.69 -19.75
C PRO A 240 -7.18 -18.22 -19.90
N GLN A 241 -7.04 -18.74 -21.12
CA GLN A 241 -6.85 -20.19 -21.33
C GLN A 241 -5.41 -20.66 -21.08
N ARG A 242 -4.46 -19.71 -21.07
CA ARG A 242 -3.02 -19.97 -20.88
C ARG A 242 -2.59 -19.83 -19.42
N VAL A 243 -3.28 -19.06 -18.60
CA VAL A 243 -2.89 -18.77 -17.22
C VAL A 243 -3.97 -19.21 -16.24
N ARG A 244 -3.58 -20.01 -15.26
CA ARG A 244 -4.42 -20.36 -14.10
C ARG A 244 -3.76 -19.87 -12.83
N VAL A 245 -4.52 -19.25 -11.93
CA VAL A 245 -4.02 -18.78 -10.64
C VAL A 245 -4.54 -19.67 -9.52
N ILE A 246 -3.68 -20.11 -8.62
CA ILE A 246 -4.06 -20.88 -7.43
C ILE A 246 -3.58 -20.09 -6.22
N LEU A 247 -4.54 -19.55 -5.46
CA LEU A 247 -4.28 -18.82 -4.23
C LEU A 247 -4.24 -19.81 -3.06
N ILE A 248 -3.18 -19.81 -2.27
CA ILE A 248 -2.99 -20.69 -1.11
C ILE A 248 -2.82 -19.80 0.12
N ALA A 249 -3.90 -19.65 0.89
CA ALA A 249 -3.98 -18.74 2.02
C ALA A 249 -3.46 -19.36 3.31
N SER A 250 -2.67 -18.60 4.07
CA SER A 250 -2.36 -18.85 5.48
C SER A 250 -3.12 -17.88 6.40
N GLY A 251 -3.26 -18.23 7.69
CA GLY A 251 -3.69 -17.28 8.72
C GLY A 251 -5.08 -16.65 8.55
N LEU A 252 -6.10 -17.44 8.16
CA LEU A 252 -7.48 -16.96 7.98
C LEU A 252 -8.21 -16.58 9.29
N SER A 253 -7.55 -16.68 10.44
CA SER A 253 -8.11 -16.23 11.71
C SER A 253 -8.04 -14.70 11.81
N PRO A 254 -9.06 -14.04 12.40
CA PRO A 254 -8.99 -12.60 12.66
C PRO A 254 -7.75 -12.27 13.52
N ARG A 255 -6.90 -11.38 13.04
CA ARG A 255 -5.72 -10.90 13.77
C ARG A 255 -6.07 -9.64 14.52
N SER A 256 -5.67 -9.57 15.78
CA SER A 256 -5.77 -8.35 16.59
C SER A 256 -4.41 -7.67 16.60
N ASN A 257 -4.39 -6.38 16.32
CA ASN A 257 -3.16 -5.60 16.20
C ASN A 257 -3.37 -4.17 16.73
N VAL A 258 -2.35 -3.62 17.36
CA VAL A 258 -2.29 -2.27 17.90
C VAL A 258 -0.96 -1.67 17.50
N ALA A 259 -0.98 -0.49 16.87
CA ALA A 259 0.20 0.02 16.20
C ALA A 259 0.43 1.50 16.45
N LEU A 260 1.71 1.91 16.38
CA LEU A 260 2.10 3.31 16.29
C LEU A 260 1.87 3.83 14.85
N ALA A 261 0.71 4.46 14.64
CA ALA A 261 0.25 4.94 13.35
C ALA A 261 0.93 6.23 12.88
N ASP A 262 1.32 7.12 13.80
CA ASP A 262 2.16 8.29 13.51
C ASP A 262 2.86 8.82 14.77
N VAL A 263 4.03 9.46 14.58
CA VAL A 263 4.74 10.20 15.63
C VAL A 263 5.24 11.50 15.03
N SER A 264 4.75 12.63 15.56
CA SER A 264 5.09 13.97 15.07
C SER A 264 5.30 14.95 16.21
N LEU A 265 6.05 16.02 15.94
CA LEU A 265 6.23 17.13 16.88
C LEU A 265 5.14 18.17 16.65
N ARG A 266 4.57 18.70 17.73
CA ARG A 266 3.54 19.76 17.64
C ARG A 266 4.09 21.06 17.04
N ARG A 267 5.36 21.37 17.32
CA ARG A 267 6.06 22.57 16.82
C ARG A 267 7.06 22.19 15.74
N ALA A 268 7.32 23.14 14.84
CA ALA A 268 8.23 22.94 13.71
C ALA A 268 9.70 22.80 14.13
N HIS A 269 10.12 23.49 15.19
CA HIS A 269 11.49 23.41 15.72
C HIS A 269 11.50 22.95 17.16
N THR A 270 12.51 22.16 17.48
CA THR A 270 12.82 21.70 18.83
C THR A 270 14.09 22.39 19.30
N ILE A 271 14.09 22.91 20.53
CA ILE A 271 15.25 23.56 21.13
C ILE A 271 15.81 22.67 22.23
N ALA A 272 17.11 22.43 22.21
CA ALA A 272 17.80 21.67 23.23
C ALA A 272 17.65 22.34 24.60
N GLY A 273 17.41 21.52 25.63
CA GLY A 273 17.16 21.96 27.00
C GLY A 273 15.73 22.45 27.28
N LEU A 274 14.88 22.61 26.27
CA LEU A 274 13.47 23.00 26.44
C LEU A 274 12.52 21.83 26.16
N PRO A 275 11.39 21.74 26.89
CA PRO A 275 10.40 20.70 26.63
C PRO A 275 9.70 20.93 25.27
N ALA A 276 9.68 19.89 24.46
CA ALA A 276 8.91 19.78 23.23
C ALA A 276 7.72 18.86 23.42
N VAL A 277 6.62 19.13 22.72
CA VAL A 277 5.42 18.30 22.76
C VAL A 277 5.39 17.38 21.54
N VAL A 278 5.38 16.08 21.78
CA VAL A 278 5.23 15.03 20.78
C VAL A 278 3.77 14.58 20.75
N GLN A 279 3.23 14.41 19.55
CA GLN A 279 1.95 13.79 19.28
C GLN A 279 2.18 12.37 18.77
N VAL A 280 1.62 11.39 19.47
CA VAL A 280 1.70 9.96 19.13
C VAL A 280 0.31 9.47 18.78
N ALA A 281 0.11 9.04 17.54
CA ALA A 281 -1.13 8.40 17.10
C ALA A 281 -1.01 6.89 17.25
N VAL A 282 -1.95 6.30 17.99
CA VAL A 282 -2.04 4.85 18.22
C VAL A 282 -3.32 4.34 17.56
N ALA A 283 -3.21 3.33 16.69
CA ALA A 283 -4.34 2.73 15.99
C ALA A 283 -4.65 1.33 16.57
N ASN A 284 -5.93 1.07 16.83
CA ASN A 284 -6.41 -0.24 17.26
C ASN A 284 -7.11 -0.94 16.09
N TYR A 285 -6.46 -1.94 15.50
CA TYR A 285 -7.01 -2.77 14.43
C TYR A 285 -7.73 -4.02 14.94
N SER A 286 -7.81 -4.21 16.26
CA SER A 286 -8.53 -5.33 16.85
C SER A 286 -10.04 -5.15 16.81
N GLY A 287 -10.76 -6.25 17.00
CA GLY A 287 -12.23 -6.26 17.06
C GLY A 287 -12.83 -5.83 18.42
N HIS A 288 -12.02 -5.34 19.36
CA HIS A 288 -12.47 -4.98 20.71
C HIS A 288 -11.75 -3.73 21.23
N PRO A 289 -12.38 -2.96 22.15
CA PRO A 289 -11.74 -1.81 22.75
C PRO A 289 -10.63 -2.24 23.72
N LEU A 290 -9.59 -1.41 23.81
CA LEU A 290 -8.46 -1.57 24.71
C LEU A 290 -8.49 -0.51 25.81
N ARG A 291 -7.89 -0.81 26.96
CA ARG A 291 -7.81 0.12 28.09
C ARG A 291 -6.38 0.26 28.58
N ASN A 292 -6.04 1.46 29.06
CA ASN A 292 -4.74 1.79 29.62
C ASN A 292 -3.56 1.44 28.69
N VAL A 293 -3.66 1.82 27.41
CA VAL A 293 -2.57 1.63 26.45
C VAL A 293 -1.45 2.60 26.81
N ASN A 294 -0.32 2.07 27.24
CA ASN A 294 0.84 2.85 27.68
C ASN A 294 1.78 3.10 26.49
N VAL A 295 2.15 4.36 26.30
CA VAL A 295 3.11 4.82 25.29
C VAL A 295 4.36 5.27 26.02
N ARG A 296 5.47 4.55 25.80
CA ARG A 296 6.78 4.90 26.34
C ARG A 296 7.54 5.73 25.32
N LEU A 297 8.25 6.74 25.82
CA LEU A 297 9.08 7.60 25.00
C LEU A 297 10.51 7.55 25.55
N GLU A 298 11.47 7.51 24.64
CA GLU A 298 12.89 7.52 24.93
C GLU A 298 13.57 8.53 24.00
N ALA A 299 14.29 9.48 24.57
CA ALA A 299 15.09 10.44 23.82
C ALA A 299 16.53 10.33 24.28
N GLU A 300 17.46 10.20 23.34
CA GLU A 300 18.90 10.10 23.62
C GLU A 300 19.29 8.94 24.59
N GLY A 301 18.57 7.83 24.55
CA GLY A 301 18.81 6.70 25.48
C GLY A 301 18.16 6.86 26.85
N ALA A 302 17.51 8.00 27.12
CA ALA A 302 16.89 8.32 28.40
C ALA A 302 15.36 8.22 28.32
N VAL A 303 14.78 7.48 29.27
CA VAL A 303 13.33 7.31 29.40
C VAL A 303 12.68 8.65 29.78
N GLN A 304 11.65 9.02 29.02
CA GLN A 304 10.85 10.22 29.21
C GLN A 304 9.51 9.89 29.90
N PRO A 305 8.77 10.89 30.41
CA PRO A 305 7.42 10.66 30.95
C PRO A 305 6.52 9.97 29.93
N SER A 306 6.05 8.77 30.28
CA SER A 306 5.13 7.99 29.44
C SER A 306 3.75 8.62 29.37
N ALA A 307 3.07 8.44 28.24
CA ALA A 307 1.67 8.81 28.06
C ALA A 307 0.76 7.58 28.16
N THR A 308 -0.51 7.76 28.50
CA THR A 308 -1.48 6.65 28.58
C THR A 308 -2.78 7.03 27.90
N ILE A 309 -3.30 6.13 27.07
CA ILE A 309 -4.64 6.21 26.50
C ILE A 309 -5.57 5.36 27.37
N GLU A 310 -6.48 6.00 28.10
CA GLU A 310 -7.37 5.32 29.04
C GLU A 310 -8.27 4.28 28.35
N GLN A 311 -8.82 4.62 27.19
CA GLN A 311 -9.68 3.76 26.40
C GLN A 311 -9.49 4.04 24.92
N LEU A 312 -9.19 3.00 24.14
CA LEU A 312 -9.01 3.05 22.70
C LEU A 312 -10.02 2.12 22.04
N GLU A 313 -11.02 2.69 21.36
CA GLU A 313 -12.10 1.94 20.73
C GLU A 313 -11.63 1.02 19.60
N ALA A 314 -12.40 -0.03 19.32
CA ALA A 314 -12.11 -0.96 18.21
C ALA A 314 -12.14 -0.23 16.86
N GLY A 315 -11.10 -0.38 16.06
CA GLY A 315 -10.97 0.28 14.75
C GLY A 315 -10.69 1.79 14.82
N ALA A 316 -10.48 2.36 16.02
CA ALA A 316 -10.20 3.77 16.19
C ALA A 316 -8.69 4.07 16.23
N THR A 317 -8.34 5.29 15.81
CA THR A 317 -7.02 5.88 16.01
C THR A 317 -7.17 7.04 16.98
N GLN A 318 -6.33 7.07 18.02
CA GLN A 318 -6.32 8.15 19.00
C GLN A 318 -4.92 8.72 19.15
N THR A 319 -4.84 10.05 19.22
CA THR A 319 -3.59 10.77 19.45
C THR A 319 -3.45 11.14 20.92
N VAL A 320 -2.29 10.85 21.49
CA VAL A 320 -1.90 11.30 22.82
C VAL A 320 -0.71 12.25 22.72
N SER A 321 -0.63 13.22 23.63
CA SER A 321 0.50 14.14 23.71
C SER A 321 1.40 13.81 24.89
N ALA A 322 2.71 13.88 24.67
CA ALA A 322 3.73 13.69 25.70
C ALA A 322 4.80 14.78 25.59
N GLU A 323 5.41 15.14 26.71
CA GLU A 323 6.54 16.07 26.74
C GLU A 323 7.86 15.29 26.63
N VAL A 324 8.78 15.81 25.82
CA VAL A 324 10.14 15.28 25.64
C VAL A 324 11.14 16.42 25.72
N THR A 325 12.29 16.19 26.32
CA THR A 325 13.40 17.14 26.32
C THR A 325 14.64 16.49 25.74
N PHE A 326 15.28 17.18 24.80
CA PHE A 326 16.58 16.80 24.24
C PHE A 326 17.66 17.62 24.94
N SER A 327 18.68 16.99 25.48
CA SER A 327 19.70 17.64 26.32
C SER A 327 20.73 18.37 25.48
N GLU A 328 21.06 17.85 24.30
CA GLU A 328 22.10 18.39 23.43
C GLU A 328 21.57 18.77 22.04
N PRO A 329 22.16 19.79 21.40
CA PRO A 329 21.80 20.16 20.03
C PRO A 329 22.33 19.15 19.00
N GLY A 330 21.78 19.21 17.79
CA GLY A 330 22.05 18.31 16.67
C GLY A 330 20.87 17.40 16.32
N PRO A 331 21.00 16.57 15.28
CA PRO A 331 19.96 15.61 14.91
C PRO A 331 19.94 14.45 15.93
N ARG A 332 18.84 14.32 16.66
CA ARG A 332 18.63 13.34 17.73
C ARG A 332 17.57 12.32 17.36
N GLU A 333 17.61 11.18 18.02
CA GLU A 333 16.58 10.14 17.89
C GLU A 333 15.56 10.26 19.02
N LEU A 334 14.29 10.20 18.64
CA LEU A 334 13.16 9.92 19.52
C LEU A 334 12.63 8.52 19.20
N THR A 335 12.62 7.63 20.20
CA THR A 335 11.99 6.31 20.11
C THR A 335 10.68 6.32 20.89
N VAL A 336 9.62 5.82 20.26
CA VAL A 336 8.31 5.59 20.87
C VAL A 336 8.03 4.10 20.83
N ASP A 337 7.58 3.53 21.96
CA ASP A 337 7.38 2.09 22.15
C ASP A 337 6.08 1.80 22.92
N LEU A 338 5.24 0.90 22.39
CA LEU A 338 4.04 0.37 23.03
C LEU A 338 4.33 -0.83 23.95
N GLY A 339 5.52 -1.42 23.86
CA GLY A 339 5.87 -2.69 24.44
C GLY A 339 5.24 -3.88 23.70
N ALA A 340 5.25 -5.05 24.33
CA ALA A 340 4.61 -6.25 23.77
C ALA A 340 3.09 -6.23 24.05
N VAL A 341 2.33 -5.60 23.16
CA VAL A 341 0.86 -5.49 23.26
C VAL A 341 0.12 -6.58 22.47
N ASP A 342 0.73 -7.11 21.42
CA ASP A 342 0.16 -8.17 20.58
C ASP A 342 1.26 -9.02 19.89
N GLY A 343 0.84 -9.86 18.94
CA GLY A 343 1.71 -10.79 18.20
C GLY A 343 2.49 -10.16 17.02
N PHE A 344 2.29 -8.88 16.72
CA PHE A 344 3.05 -8.14 15.72
C PHE A 344 3.96 -7.14 16.42
N VAL A 345 5.25 -7.45 16.49
CA VAL A 345 6.20 -6.62 17.25
C VAL A 345 6.83 -5.50 16.42
N LEU A 346 6.69 -5.54 15.09
CA LEU A 346 7.41 -4.65 14.18
C LEU A 346 6.85 -3.22 14.15
N ASP A 347 5.59 -3.03 14.54
CA ASP A 347 4.87 -1.75 14.57
C ASP A 347 4.62 -1.19 15.97
N ASN A 348 5.07 -1.91 16.99
CA ASN A 348 5.07 -1.45 18.38
C ASN A 348 6.14 -0.39 18.65
N VAL A 349 7.13 -0.25 17.77
CA VAL A 349 8.23 0.71 17.92
C VAL A 349 8.32 1.61 16.71
N ARG A 350 8.33 2.93 16.95
CA ARG A 350 8.53 3.93 15.91
C ARG A 350 9.57 4.96 16.33
N ARG A 351 10.48 5.27 15.42
CA ARG A 351 11.62 6.18 15.63
C ARG A 351 11.51 7.41 14.76
N VAL A 352 11.85 8.56 15.29
CA VAL A 352 11.81 9.83 14.57
C VAL A 352 13.14 10.55 14.77
N ALA A 353 13.72 11.02 13.66
CA ALA A 353 14.85 11.93 13.68
C ALA A 353 14.35 13.35 13.96
N VAL A 354 14.79 13.95 15.05
CA VAL A 354 14.40 15.28 15.53
C VAL A 354 15.59 16.23 15.43
N PRO A 355 15.49 17.34 14.70
CA PRO A 355 16.53 18.37 14.71
C PRO A 355 16.39 19.19 16.01
N ALA A 356 17.23 18.89 17.01
CA ALA A 356 17.31 19.67 18.23
C ALA A 356 18.29 20.84 18.01
N ARG A 357 17.79 22.07 18.05
CA ARG A 357 18.59 23.27 17.80
C ARG A 357 19.10 23.86 19.11
N GLU A 358 20.24 24.54 19.09
CA GLU A 358 20.70 25.28 20.26
C GLU A 358 19.79 26.49 20.54
N ALA A 359 19.46 27.25 19.50
CA ALA A 359 18.50 28.34 19.53
C ALA A 359 17.98 28.61 18.09
N LEU A 360 16.89 29.38 18.00
CA LEU A 360 16.50 30.06 16.76
C LEU A 360 17.20 31.41 16.70
N HIS A 361 18.01 31.65 15.67
CA HIS A 361 18.67 32.92 15.48
C HIS A 361 17.73 33.88 14.76
N VAL A 362 17.36 34.97 15.43
CA VAL A 362 16.36 35.92 14.97
C VAL A 362 16.96 37.32 14.89
N LEU A 363 16.77 37.98 13.75
CA LEU A 363 17.13 39.38 13.54
C LEU A 363 15.89 40.24 13.69
N LEU A 364 15.87 41.17 14.63
CA LEU A 364 14.82 42.18 14.77
C LEU A 364 15.35 43.53 14.30
N VAL A 365 14.67 44.10 13.31
CA VAL A 365 14.99 45.40 12.73
C VAL A 365 14.05 46.45 13.33
N ASN A 366 14.62 47.35 14.11
CA ASN A 366 13.93 48.49 14.71
C ASN A 366 13.84 49.63 13.69
N GLY A 367 12.63 49.92 13.22
CA GLY A 367 12.37 50.96 12.23
C GLY A 367 12.22 52.37 12.79
N ALA A 368 11.83 52.49 14.06
CA ALA A 368 11.59 53.76 14.74
C ALA A 368 12.17 53.72 16.17
N PRO A 369 13.51 53.75 16.33
CA PRO A 369 14.13 53.64 17.63
C PRO A 369 13.77 54.82 18.54
N SER A 370 13.49 54.52 19.81
CA SER A 370 13.08 55.53 20.80
C SER A 370 13.87 55.38 22.10
N ALA A 371 14.14 56.51 22.76
CA ALA A 371 14.74 56.51 24.10
C ALA A 371 13.74 56.09 25.19
N ASP A 372 12.43 56.18 24.93
CA ASP A 372 11.37 55.66 25.80
C ASP A 372 11.09 54.21 25.45
N PRO A 373 11.37 53.23 26.35
CA PRO A 373 11.18 51.81 26.07
C PRO A 373 9.76 51.44 25.66
N LEU A 374 8.74 52.17 26.12
CA LEU A 374 7.35 51.85 25.77
C LEU A 374 6.92 52.40 24.40
N ARG A 375 7.76 53.23 23.77
CA ARG A 375 7.59 53.76 22.41
C ARG A 375 8.65 53.21 21.45
N ASP A 376 9.44 52.25 21.90
CA ASP A 376 10.46 51.61 21.08
C ASP A 376 9.88 50.33 20.47
N GLU A 377 9.96 50.21 19.15
CA GLU A 377 9.38 49.09 18.38
C GLU A 377 9.97 47.73 18.76
N ALA A 378 11.22 47.72 19.24
CA ALA A 378 11.94 46.50 19.58
C ALA A 378 11.76 46.10 21.03
N TYR A 379 11.59 47.03 21.97
CA TYR A 379 11.69 46.75 23.41
C TYR A 379 10.74 45.66 23.91
N LEU A 380 9.44 45.75 23.59
CA LEU A 380 8.43 44.79 24.06
C LEU A 380 8.57 43.44 23.36
N ALA A 381 8.80 43.45 22.04
CA ALA A 381 9.05 42.24 21.25
C ALA A 381 10.33 41.51 21.71
N ARG A 382 11.41 42.25 21.98
CA ARG A 382 12.64 41.72 22.56
C ARG A 382 12.40 41.09 23.92
N THR A 383 11.66 41.76 24.79
CA THR A 383 11.37 41.24 26.14
C THR A 383 10.53 39.97 26.09
N ALA A 384 9.61 39.86 25.13
CA ALA A 384 8.80 38.66 24.92
C ALA A 384 9.59 37.50 24.29
N LEU A 385 10.43 37.80 23.29
CA LEU A 385 11.18 36.79 22.53
C LEU A 385 12.46 36.34 23.23
N SER A 386 13.16 37.23 23.93
CA SER A 386 14.43 36.92 24.60
C SER A 386 14.42 37.63 25.97
N PRO A 387 13.64 37.11 26.93
CA PRO A 387 13.47 37.75 28.23
C PRO A 387 14.80 37.81 29.00
N PRO A 388 15.12 38.93 29.66
CA PRO A 388 16.32 39.02 30.48
C PRO A 388 16.20 38.09 31.70
N GLY A 389 17.27 37.36 32.03
CA GLY A 389 17.34 36.52 33.21
C GLY A 389 17.82 35.10 32.91
N GLN A 390 17.39 34.14 33.73
CA GLN A 390 17.81 32.74 33.63
C GLN A 390 16.89 31.89 32.75
N PHE A 391 15.73 32.41 32.36
CA PHE A 391 14.77 31.68 31.52
C PHE A 391 15.11 31.88 30.04
N SER A 392 15.34 30.78 29.33
CA SER A 392 15.53 30.80 27.88
C SER A 392 14.20 30.53 27.17
N SER A 393 13.86 31.37 26.21
CA SER A 393 12.78 31.16 25.25
C SER A 393 13.18 30.24 24.09
N GLY A 394 14.48 29.91 23.98
CA GLY A 394 15.06 29.22 22.83
C GLY A 394 15.27 30.13 21.61
N VAL A 395 15.14 31.45 21.77
CA VAL A 395 15.38 32.44 20.72
C VAL A 395 16.62 33.27 21.06
N ASP A 396 17.61 33.22 20.18
CA ASP A 396 18.76 34.10 20.20
C ASP A 396 18.47 35.32 19.31
N LEU A 397 18.29 36.48 19.95
CA LEU A 397 17.77 37.68 19.30
C LEU A 397 18.84 38.75 19.16
N GLN A 398 19.10 39.16 17.92
CA GLN A 398 19.89 40.34 17.61
C GLN A 398 18.99 41.49 17.16
N VAL A 399 19.17 42.66 17.76
CA VAL A 399 18.44 43.89 17.37
C VAL A 399 19.38 44.80 16.59
N ILE A 400 18.92 45.29 15.43
CA ILE A 400 19.60 46.31 14.62
C ILE A 400 18.64 47.44 14.27
N GLU A 401 19.16 48.60 13.90
CA GLU A 401 18.36 49.70 13.34
C GLU A 401 18.15 49.52 11.84
N ALA A 402 17.08 50.11 11.28
CA ALA A 402 16.76 50.02 9.85
C ALA A 402 17.93 50.40 8.92
N GLY A 403 18.74 51.40 9.29
CA GLY A 403 19.90 51.82 8.50
C GLY A 403 21.05 50.80 8.43
N GLN A 404 21.07 49.81 9.33
CA GLN A 404 22.09 48.76 9.39
C GLN A 404 21.71 47.51 8.58
N LEU A 405 20.46 47.43 8.10
CA LEU A 405 19.92 46.26 7.41
C LEU A 405 20.69 45.93 6.13
N GLU A 406 21.20 46.94 5.43
CA GLU A 406 21.98 46.75 4.19
C GLU A 406 23.29 45.98 4.41
N ALA A 407 23.94 46.17 5.56
CA ALA A 407 25.21 45.51 5.90
C ALA A 407 25.02 44.17 6.63
N ALA A 408 23.79 43.82 7.00
CA ALA A 408 23.51 42.62 7.78
C ALA A 408 23.63 41.34 6.92
N ASN A 409 24.28 40.32 7.46
CA ASN A 409 24.34 39.00 6.84
C ASN A 409 23.05 38.21 7.13
N LEU A 410 22.01 38.42 6.31
CA LEU A 410 20.71 37.78 6.51
C LEU A 410 20.76 36.24 6.52
N ALA A 411 21.74 35.62 5.84
CA ALA A 411 21.86 34.17 5.77
C ALA A 411 22.09 33.49 7.14
N ALA A 412 22.62 34.23 8.11
CA ALA A 412 22.91 33.76 9.47
C ALA A 412 21.67 33.63 10.36
N TYR A 413 20.50 34.16 9.95
CA TYR A 413 19.29 34.17 10.76
C TYR A 413 18.21 33.26 10.16
N ASP A 414 17.48 32.58 11.04
CA ASP A 414 16.33 31.74 10.68
C ASP A 414 15.09 32.57 10.36
N CYS A 415 14.95 33.70 11.04
CA CYS A 415 13.83 34.61 10.89
C CYS A 415 14.29 36.08 11.02
N VAL A 416 13.71 36.95 10.20
CA VAL A 416 13.89 38.41 10.24
C VAL A 416 12.54 39.06 10.56
N LEU A 417 12.51 39.90 11.59
CA LEU A 417 11.36 40.72 11.97
C LEU A 417 11.62 42.17 11.55
N LEU A 418 10.72 42.72 10.74
CA LEU A 418 10.71 44.15 10.41
C LEU A 418 9.65 44.83 11.27
N CYS A 419 10.07 45.60 12.27
CA CYS A 419 9.16 46.32 13.17
C CYS A 419 9.12 47.79 12.78
N ASN A 420 8.00 48.21 12.17
CA ASN A 420 7.75 49.58 11.71
C ASN A 420 8.88 50.15 10.82
N VAL A 421 9.43 49.32 9.93
CA VAL A 421 10.56 49.72 9.07
C VAL A 421 10.06 50.60 7.91
N PRO A 422 10.63 51.81 7.70
CA PRO A 422 10.27 52.67 6.57
C PRO A 422 10.62 52.01 5.23
N PRO A 423 10.03 52.42 4.08
CA PRO A 423 10.34 51.85 2.77
C PRO A 423 11.85 51.85 2.51
N PRO A 424 12.53 50.69 2.47
CA PRO A 424 13.97 50.62 2.29
C PRO A 424 14.34 50.74 0.80
N THR A 425 15.64 50.80 0.52
CA THR A 425 16.14 50.84 -0.86
C THR A 425 15.81 49.53 -1.60
N GLU A 426 15.71 49.60 -2.93
CA GLU A 426 15.44 48.41 -3.75
C GLU A 426 16.51 47.31 -3.60
N TRP A 427 17.76 47.70 -3.31
CA TRP A 427 18.86 46.78 -3.01
C TRP A 427 18.59 45.94 -1.76
N VAL A 428 18.18 46.59 -0.66
CA VAL A 428 17.82 45.89 0.58
C VAL A 428 16.65 44.94 0.35
N VAL A 429 15.64 45.35 -0.41
CA VAL A 429 14.50 44.48 -0.73
C VAL A 429 14.91 43.31 -1.63
N ALA A 430 15.84 43.50 -2.58
CA ALA A 430 16.39 42.39 -3.35
C ALA A 430 17.13 41.39 -2.46
N GLY A 431 17.90 41.86 -1.48
CA GLY A 431 18.56 41.03 -0.47
C GLY A 431 17.55 40.22 0.37
N LEU A 432 16.50 40.87 0.87
CA LEU A 432 15.41 40.20 1.59
C LEU A 432 14.68 39.18 0.70
N ARG A 433 14.44 39.49 -0.58
CA ARG A 433 13.82 38.57 -1.55
C ARG A 433 14.65 37.31 -1.72
N ASN A 434 15.97 37.46 -1.89
CA ASN A 434 16.86 36.31 -2.00
C ASN A 434 16.88 35.49 -0.70
N TYR A 435 16.96 36.14 0.45
CA TYR A 435 16.92 35.49 1.76
C TYR A 435 15.66 34.64 1.96
N VAL A 436 14.47 35.18 1.67
CA VAL A 436 13.21 34.43 1.80
C VAL A 436 13.11 33.35 0.74
N ALA A 437 13.53 33.61 -0.50
CA ALA A 437 13.53 32.60 -1.56
C ALA A 437 14.36 31.36 -1.20
N GLN A 438 15.45 31.54 -0.45
CA GLN A 438 16.33 30.49 0.05
C GLN A 438 15.83 29.82 1.36
N GLY A 439 14.61 30.10 1.81
CA GLY A 439 14.01 29.44 2.98
C GLY A 439 13.95 30.30 4.25
N GLY A 440 14.48 31.52 4.24
CA GLY A 440 14.38 32.45 5.36
C GLY A 440 12.93 32.84 5.68
N GLY A 441 12.64 33.03 6.97
CA GLY A 441 11.35 33.54 7.44
C GLY A 441 11.35 35.07 7.54
N LEU A 442 10.33 35.74 7.00
CA LEU A 442 10.17 37.18 7.16
C LEU A 442 8.84 37.48 7.88
N VAL A 443 8.89 38.23 8.97
CA VAL A 443 7.69 38.74 9.66
C VAL A 443 7.71 40.25 9.62
N MET A 444 6.62 40.86 9.18
CA MET A 444 6.50 42.30 8.99
C MET A 444 5.42 42.84 9.91
N PHE A 445 5.79 43.72 10.83
CA PHE A 445 4.88 44.50 11.66
C PHE A 445 4.88 45.94 11.13
N LEU A 446 3.70 46.44 10.79
CA LEU A 446 3.56 47.78 10.21
C LEU A 446 3.50 48.85 11.29
N GLY A 447 3.59 50.11 10.90
CA GLY A 447 3.43 51.24 11.81
C GLY A 447 3.41 52.55 11.05
N ASP A 448 3.62 53.66 11.75
CA ASP A 448 3.56 55.00 11.16
C ASP A 448 4.78 55.34 10.28
N ALA A 449 5.95 54.78 10.56
CA ALA A 449 7.16 54.98 9.77
C ALA A 449 7.10 54.28 8.39
N VAL A 450 6.17 53.34 8.18
CA VAL A 450 5.83 52.77 6.85
C VAL A 450 5.42 53.86 5.86
N GLY A 451 4.79 54.95 6.33
CA GLY A 451 4.42 56.10 5.52
C GLY A 451 3.32 55.80 4.48
N PRO A 452 3.31 56.52 3.34
CA PRO A 452 2.29 56.34 2.30
C PRO A 452 2.27 54.91 1.74
N PRO A 453 1.11 54.23 1.69
CA PRO A 453 0.98 52.86 1.18
C PRO A 453 1.54 52.67 -0.23
N GLN A 454 1.49 53.71 -1.08
CA GLN A 454 1.99 53.67 -2.45
C GLN A 454 3.50 53.43 -2.51
N ASP A 455 4.28 54.05 -1.62
CA ASP A 455 5.73 53.89 -1.58
C ASP A 455 6.12 52.50 -1.09
N TYR A 456 5.44 52.00 -0.05
CA TYR A 456 5.68 50.66 0.47
C TYR A 456 5.29 49.57 -0.54
N ASN A 457 4.14 49.73 -1.21
CA ASN A 457 3.70 48.83 -2.27
C ASN A 457 4.66 48.81 -3.45
N ARG A 458 5.22 49.96 -3.85
CA ARG A 458 6.21 50.01 -4.95
C ARG A 458 7.38 49.07 -4.70
N VAL A 459 7.92 49.06 -3.48
CA VAL A 459 9.13 48.28 -3.18
C VAL A 459 8.81 46.84 -2.74
N PHE A 460 7.88 46.67 -1.79
CA PHE A 460 7.59 45.37 -1.19
C PHE A 460 6.49 44.57 -1.89
N PHE A 461 5.48 45.20 -2.51
CA PHE A 461 4.45 44.46 -3.26
C PHE A 461 4.87 44.20 -4.70
N ALA A 462 5.43 45.21 -5.38
CA ALA A 462 5.94 45.14 -6.75
C ALA A 462 5.00 44.39 -7.71
N ASP A 463 3.75 44.86 -7.80
CA ASP A 463 2.68 44.27 -8.62
C ASP A 463 2.47 42.76 -8.37
N GLY A 464 2.58 42.36 -7.09
CA GLY A 464 2.41 40.99 -6.63
C GLY A 464 3.65 40.10 -6.80
N ALA A 465 4.78 40.62 -7.29
CA ALA A 465 6.05 39.91 -7.43
C ALA A 465 7.01 40.10 -6.23
N GLY A 466 6.70 41.02 -5.32
CA GLY A 466 7.51 41.32 -4.15
C GLY A 466 7.24 40.41 -2.95
N LEU A 467 7.67 40.83 -1.76
CA LEU A 467 7.53 40.10 -0.49
C LEU A 467 6.19 40.31 0.21
N LEU A 468 5.54 41.45 0.01
CA LEU A 468 4.27 41.78 0.66
C LEU A 468 3.14 40.86 0.18
N PRO A 469 2.44 40.14 1.07
CA PRO A 469 1.38 39.20 0.69
C PRO A 469 0.28 39.81 -0.19
N VAL A 470 -0.17 41.02 0.17
CA VAL A 470 -1.26 41.78 -0.44
C VAL A 470 -0.91 43.27 -0.43
N PRO A 471 -1.42 44.11 -1.36
CA PRO A 471 -1.13 45.53 -1.36
C PRO A 471 -1.75 46.24 -0.16
N LEU A 472 -1.02 47.19 0.42
CA LEU A 472 -1.52 48.08 1.48
C LEU A 472 -2.46 49.13 0.89
N GLY A 473 -3.62 49.29 1.52
CA GLY A 473 -4.56 50.37 1.33
C GLY A 473 -4.35 51.47 2.37
N GLU A 474 -5.39 52.27 2.62
CA GLU A 474 -5.31 53.41 3.54
C GLU A 474 -5.09 53.01 5.01
N LEU A 475 -4.49 53.92 5.77
CA LEU A 475 -4.37 53.80 7.22
C LEU A 475 -5.74 54.06 7.88
N VAL A 476 -6.28 53.05 8.54
CA VAL A 476 -7.53 53.12 9.29
C VAL A 476 -7.22 53.50 10.73
N ARG A 477 -7.97 54.46 11.28
CA ARG A 477 -7.98 54.79 12.72
C ARG A 477 -9.35 54.47 13.29
N ALA A 478 -9.42 53.48 14.15
CA ALA A 478 -10.66 53.02 14.77
C ALA A 478 -11.22 54.09 15.73
N THR A 479 -12.55 54.09 15.89
CA THR A 479 -13.25 54.95 16.85
C THR A 479 -12.96 54.54 18.30
N ALA A 480 -13.46 55.30 19.28
CA ALA A 480 -13.02 55.37 20.68
C ALA A 480 -13.05 54.07 21.54
N GLY A 481 -13.24 52.89 20.97
CA GLY A 481 -13.09 51.59 21.65
C GLY A 481 -12.05 50.64 21.05
N GLY A 482 -11.49 50.95 19.87
CA GLY A 482 -10.65 50.01 19.10
C GLY A 482 -11.42 48.78 18.60
N VAL A 483 -10.74 47.92 17.84
CA VAL A 483 -11.28 46.67 17.29
C VAL A 483 -10.54 45.46 17.85
N GLY A 484 -11.25 44.34 18.01
CA GLY A 484 -10.65 43.08 18.46
C GLY A 484 -9.90 42.34 17.34
N LEU A 485 -9.36 41.16 17.66
CA LEU A 485 -8.64 40.29 16.72
C LEU A 485 -9.32 38.92 16.65
N LEU A 486 -9.90 38.62 15.49
CA LEU A 486 -10.66 37.40 15.19
C LEU A 486 -9.76 36.36 14.55
N ARG A 487 -9.89 35.10 14.97
CA ARG A 487 -9.14 33.97 14.41
C ARG A 487 -9.83 33.46 13.14
N VAL A 488 -9.05 33.06 12.14
CA VAL A 488 -9.54 32.41 10.92
C VAL A 488 -9.03 30.98 10.86
N GLY A 489 -9.94 30.01 11.03
CA GLY A 489 -9.62 28.58 10.95
C GLY A 489 -8.66 28.09 12.04
N GLU A 490 -8.16 26.86 11.85
CA GLU A 490 -7.06 26.32 12.64
C GLU A 490 -5.75 26.49 11.89
N HIS A 491 -4.77 27.07 12.55
CA HIS A 491 -3.44 27.30 11.98
C HIS A 491 -2.38 27.20 13.09
N PRO A 492 -1.18 26.64 12.85
CA PRO A 492 -0.15 26.46 13.89
C PRO A 492 0.14 27.73 14.70
N VAL A 493 0.26 28.89 14.03
CA VAL A 493 0.49 30.21 14.69
C VAL A 493 -0.64 30.59 15.65
N THR A 494 -1.85 30.11 15.41
CA THR A 494 -3.06 30.42 16.20
C THR A 494 -3.55 29.25 17.05
N GLY A 495 -2.83 28.12 17.02
CA GLY A 495 -3.23 26.82 17.60
C GLY A 495 -3.14 26.74 19.13
N MET A 496 -2.88 27.88 19.76
CA MET A 496 -2.83 28.08 21.20
C MET A 496 -4.16 28.51 21.80
N CYS A 497 -5.01 29.14 20.98
CA CYS A 497 -6.35 29.54 21.40
C CYS A 497 -7.20 28.28 21.48
N ALA A 498 -8.11 28.21 22.45
CA ALA A 498 -9.05 27.10 22.55
C ALA A 498 -9.71 26.83 21.18
N ALA A 499 -9.93 25.57 20.84
CA ALA A 499 -10.51 25.18 19.54
C ALA A 499 -11.83 25.92 19.26
N ASP A 500 -12.61 26.22 20.31
CA ASP A 500 -13.90 26.91 20.21
C ASP A 500 -13.82 28.45 20.26
N SER A 501 -12.63 29.04 20.42
CA SER A 501 -12.49 30.50 20.48
C SER A 501 -12.52 31.13 19.08
N ALA A 502 -13.48 32.03 18.85
CA ALA A 502 -13.55 32.85 17.64
C ALA A 502 -12.55 34.03 17.65
N SER A 503 -12.00 34.38 18.82
CA SER A 503 -11.04 35.49 18.97
C SER A 503 -9.66 34.98 19.38
N LEU A 504 -8.61 35.66 18.92
CA LEU A 504 -7.23 35.41 19.38
C LEU A 504 -7.01 35.93 20.80
N SER A 505 -7.65 37.04 21.14
CA SER A 505 -7.76 37.56 22.50
C SER A 505 -9.03 38.38 22.64
N GLU A 506 -9.71 38.25 23.78
CA GLU A 506 -10.89 39.04 24.11
C GLU A 506 -10.54 40.44 24.65
N TYR A 507 -9.31 40.61 25.15
CA TYR A 507 -8.85 41.81 25.86
C TYR A 507 -8.23 42.87 24.94
N VAL A 508 -7.70 42.45 23.79
CA VAL A 508 -6.91 43.32 22.91
C VAL A 508 -7.79 44.26 22.11
N ARG A 509 -7.35 45.50 21.96
CA ARG A 509 -7.98 46.55 21.15
C ARG A 509 -6.95 47.24 20.26
N PHE A 510 -7.17 47.14 18.95
CA PHE A 510 -6.41 47.83 17.91
C PHE A 510 -7.09 49.16 17.56
N ARG A 511 -6.32 50.25 17.58
CA ARG A 511 -6.78 51.62 17.32
C ARG A 511 -6.33 52.14 15.97
N ALA A 512 -5.27 51.57 15.39
CA ALA A 512 -4.84 51.88 14.04
C ALA A 512 -4.30 50.61 13.35
N TYR A 513 -4.49 50.52 12.03
CA TYR A 513 -3.98 49.46 11.17
C TYR A 513 -4.07 49.89 9.71
N TYR A 514 -3.24 49.31 8.83
CA TYR A 514 -3.41 49.48 7.38
C TYR A 514 -4.49 48.54 6.87
N ARG A 515 -5.41 49.04 6.05
CA ARG A 515 -6.34 48.16 5.32
C ARG A 515 -5.56 47.35 4.30
N CYS A 516 -5.68 46.03 4.31
CA CYS A 516 -5.10 45.16 3.31
C CYS A 516 -6.11 44.90 2.18
N LEU A 517 -5.72 45.21 0.93
CA LEU A 517 -6.61 45.04 -0.22
C LEU A 517 -6.52 43.59 -0.72
N GLU A 518 -7.49 42.77 -0.36
CA GLU A 518 -7.59 41.42 -0.88
C GLU A 518 -7.79 41.46 -2.40
N ALA A 519 -7.05 40.63 -3.14
CA ALA A 519 -7.39 40.37 -4.52
C ALA A 519 -8.71 39.59 -4.49
N GLY A 520 -9.81 40.25 -4.87
CA GLY A 520 -11.07 39.55 -5.12
C GLY A 520 -10.84 38.39 -6.10
N GLU A 521 -11.72 37.38 -6.07
CA GLU A 521 -11.68 36.14 -6.88
C GLU A 521 -11.71 36.37 -8.42
N SER A 522 -11.35 37.54 -8.91
CA SER A 522 -11.41 37.98 -10.30
C SER A 522 -10.13 38.68 -10.74
N SER A 523 -8.98 38.04 -10.53
CA SER A 523 -7.77 38.27 -11.33
C SER A 523 -7.35 36.95 -11.94
N GLY A 524 -8.02 36.62 -13.06
CA GLY A 524 -7.76 35.40 -13.81
C GLY A 524 -6.29 35.26 -14.21
N GLY A 525 -5.75 34.08 -13.93
CA GLY A 525 -4.77 33.39 -14.78
C GLY A 525 -3.59 34.22 -15.28
N GLN A 526 -2.62 34.51 -14.40
CA GLN A 526 -1.21 34.57 -14.76
C GLN A 526 -0.36 34.71 -13.49
N THR A 527 0.07 33.57 -12.97
CA THR A 527 1.35 33.28 -12.29
C THR A 527 1.12 32.09 -11.37
N GLY A 528 1.96 31.04 -11.46
CA GLY A 528 1.91 29.89 -10.57
C GLY A 528 2.38 30.21 -9.15
N ARG A 529 1.82 31.26 -8.54
CA ARG A 529 2.20 31.78 -7.22
C ARG A 529 1.20 31.31 -6.16
N PRO A 530 1.68 30.98 -4.95
CA PRO A 530 0.79 30.63 -3.85
C PRO A 530 -0.05 31.86 -3.44
N PRO A 531 -1.37 31.71 -3.23
CA PRO A 531 -2.21 32.80 -2.75
C PRO A 531 -1.82 33.20 -1.32
N ALA A 532 -2.12 34.43 -0.95
CA ALA A 532 -2.01 34.85 0.45
C ALA A 532 -3.13 34.19 1.28
N VAL A 533 -2.80 33.71 2.48
CA VAL A 533 -3.74 33.10 3.41
C VAL A 533 -3.94 34.03 4.59
N VAL A 534 -5.20 34.32 4.94
CA VAL A 534 -5.54 35.17 6.09
C VAL A 534 -5.66 34.29 7.34
N LEU A 535 -4.86 34.58 8.35
CA LEU A 535 -4.80 33.84 9.63
C LEU A 535 -5.63 34.51 10.72
N ALA A 536 -5.73 35.84 10.67
CA ALA A 536 -6.55 36.62 11.60
C ALA A 536 -7.13 37.85 10.91
N ARG A 537 -8.29 38.31 11.39
CA ARG A 537 -9.00 39.49 10.90
C ARG A 537 -9.26 40.46 12.05
N PHE A 538 -9.31 41.75 11.76
CA PHE A 538 -9.80 42.74 12.71
C PHE A 538 -11.31 42.57 12.89
N GLY A 539 -11.80 42.87 14.10
CA GLY A 539 -13.23 42.88 14.43
C GLY A 539 -13.96 44.14 13.93
N ASP A 540 -13.55 44.71 12.81
CA ASP A 540 -14.22 45.84 12.16
C ASP A 540 -15.39 45.36 11.27
N ALA A 541 -16.20 46.31 10.75
CA ALA A 541 -17.38 45.98 9.96
C ALA A 541 -17.04 45.22 8.65
N GLU A 542 -15.86 45.46 8.10
CA GLU A 542 -15.36 44.82 6.86
C GLU A 542 -14.58 43.53 7.13
N GLN A 543 -14.33 43.18 8.40
CA GLN A 543 -13.45 42.09 8.82
C GLN A 543 -12.10 42.11 8.09
N SER A 544 -11.46 43.28 8.08
CA SER A 544 -10.20 43.55 7.40
C SER A 544 -9.11 42.53 7.82
N PRO A 545 -8.28 42.01 6.90
CA PRO A 545 -7.16 41.15 7.27
C PRO A 545 -6.21 41.81 8.26
N ALA A 546 -5.85 41.08 9.31
CA ALA A 546 -4.93 41.54 10.34
C ALA A 546 -3.58 40.81 10.28
N LEU A 547 -3.62 39.47 10.14
CA LEU A 547 -2.43 38.63 9.99
C LEU A 547 -2.57 37.80 8.73
N LEU A 548 -1.61 37.91 7.82
CA LEU A 548 -1.57 37.18 6.57
C LEU A 548 -0.26 36.43 6.42
N GLU A 549 -0.29 35.32 5.71
CA GLU A 549 0.92 34.61 5.27
C GLU A 549 0.94 34.45 3.75
N ARG A 550 2.16 34.33 3.19
CA ARG A 550 2.36 33.90 1.80
C ARG A 550 3.70 33.18 1.66
N GLY A 551 3.70 32.05 0.96
CA GLY A 551 4.94 31.36 0.57
C GLY A 551 5.72 32.17 -0.48
N PHE A 552 7.05 32.19 -0.39
CA PHE A 552 7.91 32.85 -1.38
C PHE A 552 9.22 32.04 -1.55
N GLY A 553 9.39 31.40 -2.71
CA GLY A 553 10.45 30.41 -2.91
C GLY A 553 10.32 29.25 -1.91
N GLN A 554 11.39 28.95 -1.18
CA GLN A 554 11.39 27.95 -0.10
C GLN A 554 10.96 28.51 1.27
N GLY A 555 10.89 29.83 1.41
CA GLY A 555 10.54 30.52 2.65
C GLY A 555 9.11 31.02 2.69
N ARG A 556 8.82 31.89 3.65
CA ARG A 556 7.49 32.47 3.86
C ARG A 556 7.57 33.88 4.41
N VAL A 557 6.55 34.67 4.11
CA VAL A 557 6.36 36.03 4.62
C VAL A 557 5.07 36.08 5.41
N LEU A 558 5.14 36.59 6.64
CA LEU A 558 3.98 36.93 7.47
C LEU A 558 3.87 38.44 7.57
N LEU A 559 2.66 38.96 7.41
CA LEU A 559 2.35 40.38 7.53
C LEU A 559 1.33 40.57 8.64
N PHE A 560 1.68 41.36 9.63
CA PHE A 560 0.76 41.89 10.63
C PHE A 560 0.48 43.36 10.31
N ALA A 561 -0.78 43.68 10.00
CA ALA A 561 -1.18 44.97 9.44
C ALA A 561 -1.23 46.14 10.47
N SER A 562 -0.74 45.92 11.69
CA SER A 562 -0.64 46.88 12.78
C SER A 562 0.77 46.85 13.40
N SER A 563 1.05 47.78 14.31
CA SER A 563 2.28 47.78 15.10
C SER A 563 2.32 46.64 16.12
N ILE A 564 3.55 46.25 16.48
CA ILE A 564 3.83 45.23 17.50
C ILE A 564 3.98 45.86 18.89
N ASP A 565 4.17 47.17 18.94
CA ASP A 565 4.32 47.95 20.16
C ASP A 565 2.95 48.44 20.70
N LEU A 566 2.96 49.48 21.55
CA LEU A 566 1.76 50.04 22.17
C LEU A 566 1.21 51.28 21.47
N ASP A 567 1.80 51.73 20.37
CA ASP A 567 1.36 52.95 19.69
C ASP A 567 -0.01 52.77 19.04
N TRP A 568 -0.25 51.62 18.41
CA TRP A 568 -1.52 51.36 17.69
C TRP A 568 -2.47 50.44 18.43
N ASN A 569 -2.04 49.80 19.51
CA ASN A 569 -2.82 48.78 20.21
C ASN A 569 -2.39 48.63 21.68
N ASP A 570 -3.12 47.81 22.44
CA ASP A 570 -2.79 47.48 23.83
C ASP A 570 -2.44 45.99 24.03
N TRP A 571 -2.02 45.29 22.98
CA TRP A 571 -1.83 43.84 22.99
C TRP A 571 -0.81 43.38 24.01
N ALA A 572 0.35 44.04 24.08
CA ALA A 572 1.38 43.70 25.07
C ALA A 572 0.93 43.93 26.54
N ARG A 573 -0.20 44.61 26.78
CA ARG A 573 -0.81 44.79 28.11
C ARG A 573 -1.93 43.79 28.40
N ALA A 574 -2.32 42.96 27.44
CA ALA A 574 -3.38 41.98 27.63
C ALA A 574 -2.98 40.96 28.73
N PRO A 575 -3.86 40.71 29.72
CA PRO A 575 -3.54 39.86 30.87
C PRO A 575 -3.53 38.36 30.54
N ASP A 576 -3.97 37.98 29.35
CA ASP A 576 -4.06 36.58 28.90
C ASP A 576 -2.75 36.03 28.34
N GLY A 577 -1.69 36.85 28.28
CA GLY A 577 -0.38 36.46 27.77
C GLY A 577 -0.34 36.20 26.25
N SER A 578 -1.44 36.46 25.53
CA SER A 578 -1.57 36.18 24.09
C SER A 578 -0.45 36.81 23.27
N TYR A 579 -0.01 38.01 23.62
CA TYR A 579 1.08 38.71 22.96
C TYR A 579 2.38 37.89 22.90
N VAL A 580 2.86 37.41 24.05
CA VAL A 580 4.14 36.69 24.17
C VAL A 580 4.07 35.38 23.39
N VAL A 581 2.99 34.63 23.62
CA VAL A 581 2.90 33.30 23.03
C VAL A 581 2.70 33.42 21.51
N THR A 582 1.86 34.34 21.01
CA THR A 582 1.67 34.52 19.55
C THR A 582 2.98 34.93 18.88
N LEU A 583 3.78 35.78 19.50
CA LEU A 583 5.08 36.18 18.95
C LEU A 583 6.06 34.99 18.90
N LEU A 584 6.10 34.14 19.93
CA LEU A 584 6.89 32.90 19.93
C LEU A 584 6.42 31.92 18.85
N GLU A 585 5.11 31.71 18.69
CA GLU A 585 4.56 30.82 17.65
C GLU A 585 4.78 31.39 16.24
N LEU A 586 4.72 32.71 16.05
CA LEU A 586 5.08 33.38 14.79
C LEU A 586 6.54 33.08 14.42
N VAL A 587 7.48 33.27 15.35
CA VAL A 587 8.90 32.99 15.12
C VAL A 587 9.12 31.51 14.85
N GLN A 588 8.54 30.62 15.66
CA GLN A 588 8.63 29.17 15.48
C GLN A 588 8.11 28.72 14.12
N TYR A 589 7.01 29.31 13.66
CA TYR A 589 6.41 28.96 12.37
C TYR A 589 7.16 29.59 11.18
N ALA A 590 7.65 30.81 11.33
CA ALA A 590 8.36 31.56 10.29
C ALA A 590 9.78 31.06 10.06
N ALA A 591 10.47 30.63 11.13
CA ALA A 591 11.88 30.26 11.10
C ALA A 591 12.18 29.18 10.04
N ARG A 592 13.32 29.37 9.35
CA ARG A 592 13.85 28.47 8.32
C ARG A 592 13.83 27.02 8.78
N ARG A 593 13.15 26.14 8.04
CA ARG A 593 13.08 24.70 8.32
C ARG A 593 14.36 24.00 7.90
N GLU A 594 14.80 23.06 8.74
CA GLU A 594 15.92 22.19 8.41
C GLU A 594 15.49 21.06 7.47
N SER A 595 16.32 20.73 6.50
CA SER A 595 16.13 19.63 5.54
C SER A 595 16.41 18.25 6.17
N LEU A 596 15.80 17.98 7.32
CA LEU A 596 15.86 16.68 8.00
C LEU A 596 14.56 15.91 7.75
N ARG A 597 14.66 14.83 6.97
CA ARG A 597 13.55 13.89 6.84
C ARG A 597 13.35 13.15 8.18
N PRO A 598 12.15 13.20 8.78
CA PRO A 598 11.91 12.65 10.11
C PRO A 598 11.99 11.12 10.16
N SER A 599 11.55 10.44 9.10
CA SER A 599 11.63 8.98 9.00
C SER A 599 11.57 8.47 7.56
N PHE A 600 12.07 7.25 7.37
CA PHE A 600 11.99 6.43 6.17
C PHE A 600 11.10 5.22 6.44
N VAL A 601 10.58 4.62 5.37
CA VAL A 601 9.86 3.35 5.41
C VAL A 601 10.80 2.21 5.01
N GLY A 602 10.60 1.03 5.60
CA GLY A 602 11.31 -0.19 5.23
C GLY A 602 11.30 -0.41 3.70
N GLY A 603 12.44 -0.84 3.16
CA GLY A 603 12.60 -1.10 1.73
C GLY A 603 12.78 0.14 0.85
N GLU A 604 12.73 1.36 1.38
CA GLU A 604 13.16 2.57 0.67
C GLU A 604 14.69 2.61 0.49
N ARG A 605 15.17 3.43 -0.45
CA ARG A 605 16.59 3.76 -0.53
C ARG A 605 16.83 4.95 0.39
N LEU A 606 17.81 4.82 1.29
CA LEU A 606 18.18 5.92 2.18
C LEU A 606 18.81 7.04 1.36
N GLU A 607 18.44 8.28 1.66
CA GLU A 607 19.03 9.46 1.06
C GLU A 607 19.10 10.61 2.06
N ALA A 608 20.11 11.45 1.94
CA ALA A 608 20.24 12.64 2.78
C ALA A 608 20.72 13.82 1.93
N ALA A 609 19.98 14.93 2.01
CA ALA A 609 20.41 16.21 1.47
C ALA A 609 21.39 16.87 2.45
N ILE A 610 22.54 17.32 1.93
CA ILE A 610 23.58 18.03 2.66
C ILE A 610 23.93 19.34 1.95
N SER A 611 24.26 20.37 2.72
CA SER A 611 24.77 21.63 2.17
C SER A 611 26.25 21.46 1.79
N PRO A 612 26.66 21.77 0.54
CA PRO A 612 28.07 21.70 0.14
C PRO A 612 28.97 22.70 0.87
N ASP A 613 28.38 23.77 1.43
CA ASP A 613 29.08 24.82 2.17
C ASP A 613 29.43 24.39 3.60
N GLU A 614 28.65 23.47 4.16
CA GLU A 614 28.78 22.99 5.54
C GLU A 614 29.50 21.65 5.63
N TYR A 615 29.22 20.75 4.69
CA TYR A 615 29.69 19.36 4.73
C TYR A 615 30.60 19.02 3.54
N GLU A 616 31.49 18.05 3.75
CA GLU A 616 32.19 17.39 2.65
C GLU A 616 31.22 16.49 1.87
N PRO A 617 31.39 16.31 0.54
CA PRO A 617 30.50 15.51 -0.30
C PRO A 617 30.74 13.99 -0.14
N HIS A 618 31.06 13.54 1.07
CA HIS A 618 31.36 12.18 1.43
C HIS A 618 30.60 11.81 2.70
N GLY A 619 30.10 10.58 2.76
CA GLY A 619 29.44 10.06 3.95
C GLY A 619 29.43 8.53 3.97
N VAL A 620 29.21 7.98 5.15
CA VAL A 620 29.17 6.53 5.38
C VAL A 620 27.88 6.19 6.14
N PHE A 621 27.15 5.20 5.64
CA PHE A 621 25.94 4.69 6.26
C PHE A 621 26.25 3.44 7.09
N GLU A 622 25.90 3.49 8.37
CA GLU A 622 25.94 2.35 9.28
C GLU A 622 24.51 1.81 9.46
N SER A 623 24.35 0.48 9.36
CA SER A 623 23.06 -0.16 9.62
C SER A 623 22.81 -0.30 11.13
N PRO A 624 21.55 -0.52 11.56
CA PRO A 624 21.23 -0.82 12.95
C PRO A 624 21.96 -2.06 13.51
N ALA A 625 22.51 -2.91 12.64
CA ALA A 625 23.25 -4.12 13.01
C ALA A 625 24.78 -3.91 12.99
N HIS A 626 25.28 -2.68 12.78
CA HIS A 626 26.69 -2.37 12.88
C HIS A 626 27.22 -2.65 14.32
N PRO A 627 28.42 -3.25 14.49
CA PRO A 627 29.44 -3.59 13.50
C PRO A 627 29.33 -4.99 12.88
N ALA A 628 28.26 -5.75 13.14
CA ALA A 628 28.07 -7.07 12.55
C ALA A 628 27.85 -7.00 11.02
N GLU A 629 27.24 -5.91 10.55
CA GLU A 629 27.16 -5.55 9.14
C GLU A 629 28.15 -4.42 8.80
N PRO A 630 28.85 -4.50 7.65
CA PRO A 630 29.80 -3.48 7.24
C PRO A 630 29.09 -2.17 6.88
N ALA A 631 29.74 -1.05 7.19
CA ALA A 631 29.27 0.26 6.78
C ALA A 631 29.36 0.43 5.24
N VAL A 632 28.45 1.22 4.68
CA VAL A 632 28.30 1.40 3.23
C VAL A 632 28.59 2.85 2.86
N ALA A 633 29.57 3.07 1.98
CA ALA A 633 29.88 4.40 1.48
C ALA A 633 28.72 5.00 0.66
N ALA A 634 28.41 6.27 0.92
CA ALA A 634 27.41 7.03 0.19
C ALA A 634 27.80 7.23 -1.28
N ARG A 635 26.81 7.29 -2.17
CA ARG A 635 26.97 7.65 -3.58
C ARG A 635 26.36 9.03 -3.83
N LEU A 636 27.02 9.84 -4.65
CA LEU A 636 26.50 11.15 -5.03
C LEU A 636 25.46 11.02 -6.15
N ARG A 637 24.25 11.53 -5.94
CA ARG A 637 23.21 11.58 -6.97
C ARG A 637 23.26 12.92 -7.71
N GLY A 638 23.82 12.91 -8.92
CA GLY A 638 23.74 14.01 -9.89
C GLY A 638 24.51 15.28 -9.52
N SER A 639 25.60 15.55 -10.24
CA SER A 639 26.27 16.85 -10.23
C SER A 639 25.61 17.76 -11.26
N THR A 640 24.56 18.48 -10.86
CA THR A 640 24.18 19.73 -11.52
C THR A 640 24.10 20.81 -10.46
N GLY A 641 25.21 20.98 -9.74
CA GLY A 641 25.32 22.02 -8.71
C GLY A 641 25.29 23.40 -9.35
N GLY A 642 24.12 24.03 -9.36
CA GLY A 642 24.08 25.47 -9.16
C GLY A 642 24.79 25.81 -7.86
N VAL A 643 25.45 26.98 -7.81
CA VAL A 643 26.05 27.47 -6.56
C VAL A 643 24.95 27.54 -5.49
N GLY A 644 25.10 26.76 -4.41
CA GLY A 644 24.15 26.72 -3.28
C GLY A 644 23.06 25.65 -3.35
N GLU A 645 23.04 24.76 -4.34
CA GLU A 645 22.10 23.62 -4.34
C GLU A 645 22.56 22.48 -3.42
N PRO A 646 21.64 21.84 -2.67
CA PRO A 646 21.99 20.74 -1.78
C PRO A 646 22.44 19.52 -2.57
N ILE A 647 23.49 18.85 -2.07
CA ILE A 647 23.97 17.58 -2.60
C ILE A 647 23.18 16.45 -1.96
N VAL A 648 22.70 15.51 -2.76
CA VAL A 648 22.00 14.32 -2.25
C VAL A 648 22.96 13.13 -2.21
N LEU A 649 23.18 12.64 -0.98
CA LEU A 649 23.89 11.39 -0.70
C LEU A 649 22.90 10.22 -0.71
N GLU A 650 23.09 9.27 -1.63
CA GLU A 650 22.34 8.02 -1.70
C GLU A 650 23.05 6.90 -0.95
N GLY A 651 22.29 6.21 -0.11
CA GLY A 651 22.72 5.08 0.69
C GLY A 651 22.19 3.72 0.22
N PRO A 652 22.34 2.69 1.05
CA PRO A 652 21.77 1.36 0.79
C PRO A 652 20.23 1.38 0.88
N ARG A 653 19.62 0.25 0.51
CA ARG A 653 18.21 0.02 0.77
C ARG A 653 18.00 -0.29 2.24
N ALA A 654 16.95 0.26 2.85
CA ALA A 654 16.59 0.08 4.24
C ALA A 654 15.97 -1.31 4.49
N GLU A 655 16.80 -2.36 4.49
CA GLU A 655 16.31 -3.74 4.68
C GLU A 655 15.95 -4.06 6.15
N ARG A 656 16.50 -3.30 7.10
CA ARG A 656 16.21 -3.42 8.54
C ARG A 656 15.40 -2.22 9.02
N LEU A 657 14.54 -2.44 10.01
CA LEU A 657 13.96 -1.35 10.79
C LEU A 657 14.95 -0.88 11.86
N GLY A 658 14.75 0.34 12.34
CA GLY A 658 15.61 0.97 13.33
C GLY A 658 16.39 2.14 12.75
N THR A 659 17.40 2.58 13.48
CA THR A 659 18.16 3.78 13.12
C THR A 659 19.43 3.45 12.39
N TYR A 660 19.53 3.93 11.17
CA TYR A 660 20.77 3.98 10.42
C TYR A 660 21.51 5.26 10.81
N LEU A 661 22.83 5.19 10.96
CA LEU A 661 23.65 6.36 11.24
C LEU A 661 24.37 6.77 9.97
N LEU A 662 24.23 8.03 9.57
CA LEU A 662 25.02 8.64 8.51
C LEU A 662 26.13 9.47 9.14
N GLU A 663 27.36 9.04 8.94
CA GLU A 663 28.55 9.78 9.31
C GLU A 663 28.88 10.80 8.21
N LEU A 664 28.98 12.08 8.60
CA LEU A 664 29.31 13.20 7.73
C LEU A 664 30.47 14.00 8.33
N THR A 665 31.36 14.52 7.48
CA THR A 665 32.40 15.45 7.92
C THR A 665 31.93 16.88 7.74
N HIS A 666 31.62 17.57 8.85
CA HIS A 666 31.35 19.00 8.85
C HIS A 666 32.66 19.78 8.74
N ARG A 667 32.73 20.75 7.84
CA ARG A 667 33.96 21.50 7.52
C ARG A 667 34.53 22.30 8.69
N LYS A 668 33.68 22.72 9.65
CA LYS A 668 34.10 23.46 10.86
C LYS A 668 34.14 22.62 12.14
N PHE A 669 33.30 21.58 12.24
CA PHE A 669 33.01 20.90 13.50
C PHE A 669 33.48 19.44 13.51
N GLY A 670 34.07 18.97 12.40
CA GLY A 670 34.56 17.59 12.29
C GLY A 670 33.44 16.59 12.05
N LEU A 671 33.64 15.36 12.50
CA LEU A 671 32.71 14.24 12.27
C LEU A 671 31.39 14.47 13.02
N GLN A 672 30.28 14.38 12.30
CA GLN A 672 28.92 14.43 12.83
C GLN A 672 28.17 13.17 12.43
N ARG A 673 27.29 12.70 13.32
CA ARG A 673 26.44 11.54 13.11
C ARG A 673 24.99 12.00 13.00
N ARG A 674 24.33 11.60 11.93
CA ARG A 674 22.93 11.92 11.67
C ARG A 674 22.09 10.65 11.70
N PRO A 675 21.12 10.51 12.62
CA PRO A 675 20.19 9.39 12.60
C PRO A 675 19.24 9.48 11.41
N LEU A 676 19.06 8.35 10.72
CA LEU A 676 18.01 8.10 9.72
C LEU A 676 17.13 6.98 10.26
N CYS A 677 15.98 7.36 10.80
CA CYS A 677 15.06 6.44 11.42
C CYS A 677 14.21 5.72 10.35
N VAL A 678 14.29 4.40 10.30
CA VAL A 678 13.51 3.54 9.40
C VAL A 678 12.45 2.82 10.20
N ASN A 679 11.19 2.99 9.81
CA ASN A 679 10.03 2.36 10.45
C ASN A 679 9.29 1.46 9.47
N LEU A 680 8.42 0.61 10.01
CA LEU A 680 7.43 -0.11 9.22
C LEU A 680 6.47 0.90 8.57
N ASP A 681 5.96 0.54 7.39
CA ASP A 681 4.84 1.29 6.79
C ASP A 681 3.61 1.17 7.71
N ALA A 682 2.92 2.28 7.97
CA ALA A 682 1.76 2.28 8.86
C ALA A 682 0.59 1.46 8.27
N GLU A 683 0.54 1.30 6.94
CA GLU A 683 -0.50 0.49 6.29
C GLU A 683 -0.31 -1.03 6.50
N GLU A 684 0.91 -1.48 6.82
CA GLU A 684 1.21 -2.90 7.14
C GLU A 684 0.58 -3.34 8.47
N SER A 685 0.31 -2.40 9.37
CA SER A 685 -0.33 -2.68 10.65
C SER A 685 -1.80 -3.10 10.51
N ASP A 686 -2.44 -2.86 9.36
CA ASP A 686 -3.78 -3.38 9.09
C ASP A 686 -3.72 -4.83 8.60
N LEU A 687 -3.67 -5.77 9.54
CA LEU A 687 -3.57 -7.20 9.27
C LEU A 687 -4.88 -7.86 8.78
N ARG A 688 -5.87 -7.08 8.32
CA ARG A 688 -7.11 -7.63 7.76
C ARG A 688 -6.81 -8.38 6.46
N VAL A 689 -7.35 -9.59 6.35
CA VAL A 689 -7.22 -10.46 5.17
C VAL A 689 -8.33 -10.16 4.15
N ALA A 690 -7.99 -10.23 2.86
CA ALA A 690 -8.94 -10.06 1.76
C ALA A 690 -9.97 -11.20 1.73
N ARG A 691 -11.24 -10.86 1.55
CA ARG A 691 -12.33 -11.85 1.43
C ARG A 691 -12.28 -12.48 0.04
N ALA A 692 -12.79 -13.71 -0.09
CA ALA A 692 -12.86 -14.42 -1.36
C ALA A 692 -13.49 -13.57 -2.48
N ALA A 693 -14.65 -12.96 -2.23
CA ALA A 693 -15.32 -12.10 -3.22
C ALA A 693 -14.49 -10.88 -3.68
N GLU A 694 -13.61 -10.36 -2.82
CA GLU A 694 -12.74 -9.22 -3.16
C GLU A 694 -11.54 -9.66 -4.00
N LEU A 695 -10.98 -10.84 -3.69
CA LEU A 695 -9.95 -11.48 -4.50
C LEU A 695 -10.51 -11.88 -5.87
N ASP A 696 -11.72 -12.43 -5.93
CA ASP A 696 -12.42 -12.78 -7.17
C ASP A 696 -12.59 -11.54 -8.07
N ALA A 697 -13.00 -10.42 -7.46
CA ALA A 697 -13.13 -9.14 -8.16
C ALA A 697 -11.76 -8.62 -8.64
N ALA A 698 -10.72 -8.69 -7.80
CA ALA A 698 -9.38 -8.26 -8.16
C ALA A 698 -8.77 -9.09 -9.31
N LEU A 699 -9.11 -10.38 -9.40
CA LEU A 699 -8.63 -11.30 -10.44
C LEU A 699 -9.34 -11.12 -11.80
N GLY A 700 -10.43 -10.37 -11.88
CA GLY A 700 -10.97 -9.86 -13.15
C GLY A 700 -11.31 -10.93 -14.20
N GLY A 701 -11.75 -12.12 -13.78
CA GLY A 701 -12.16 -13.21 -14.69
C GLY A 701 -11.06 -14.22 -15.07
N ILE A 702 -9.83 -14.08 -14.54
CA ILE A 702 -8.79 -15.12 -14.66
C ILE A 702 -9.29 -16.40 -13.97
N PRO A 703 -9.13 -17.61 -14.56
CA PRO A 703 -9.46 -18.86 -13.89
C PRO A 703 -8.63 -19.03 -12.61
N HIS A 704 -9.31 -19.05 -11.46
CA HIS A 704 -8.65 -19.12 -10.17
C HIS A 704 -9.32 -20.04 -9.17
N GLU A 705 -8.57 -20.44 -8.16
CA GLU A 705 -9.02 -21.26 -7.04
C GLU A 705 -8.36 -20.76 -5.75
N LEU A 706 -9.15 -20.61 -4.68
CA LEU A 706 -8.67 -20.27 -3.34
C LEU A 706 -8.64 -21.53 -2.47
N LEU A 707 -7.44 -21.86 -1.97
CA LEU A 707 -7.17 -23.01 -1.12
C LEU A 707 -6.60 -22.55 0.22
N ARG A 708 -6.82 -23.34 1.28
CA ARG A 708 -6.15 -23.15 2.57
C ARG A 708 -4.84 -23.92 2.59
N ALA A 709 -3.77 -23.33 3.10
CA ALA A 709 -2.44 -23.95 3.14
C ALA A 709 -2.42 -25.35 3.82
N GLY A 710 -3.29 -25.60 4.80
CA GLY A 710 -3.46 -26.91 5.44
C GLY A 710 -4.24 -27.94 4.61
N ASP A 711 -5.33 -27.52 3.95
CA ASP A 711 -6.28 -28.41 3.25
C ASP A 711 -5.91 -28.65 1.77
N ALA A 712 -5.10 -27.76 1.18
CA ALA A 712 -4.72 -27.77 -0.23
C ALA A 712 -4.09 -29.11 -0.68
N PHE A 713 -3.34 -29.76 0.21
CA PHE A 713 -2.53 -30.93 -0.15
C PHE A 713 -3.21 -32.26 0.13
N ALA A 714 -4.22 -32.29 1.00
CA ALA A 714 -5.06 -33.48 1.19
C ALA A 714 -6.00 -33.69 0.00
N SER A 715 -6.52 -32.60 -0.57
CA SER A 715 -7.47 -32.58 -1.68
C SER A 715 -6.81 -32.63 -3.08
N GLY A 716 -5.55 -32.18 -3.22
CA GLY A 716 -4.81 -32.21 -4.49
C GLY A 716 -4.62 -33.61 -5.10
N ARG A 717 -4.54 -34.67 -4.27
CA ARG A 717 -4.46 -36.08 -4.73
C ARG A 717 -5.71 -36.55 -5.49
N GLU A 718 -6.87 -35.93 -5.24
CA GLU A 718 -8.14 -36.28 -5.88
C GLU A 718 -8.39 -35.47 -7.16
N ARG A 719 -7.87 -34.23 -7.26
CA ARG A 719 -8.29 -33.26 -8.29
C ARG A 719 -7.49 -33.25 -9.60
N THR A 720 -6.28 -33.83 -9.66
CA THR A 720 -5.54 -33.97 -10.94
C THR A 720 -6.15 -35.04 -11.87
N ARG A 721 -7.20 -35.73 -11.42
CA ARG A 721 -7.85 -36.82 -12.14
C ARG A 721 -8.94 -36.25 -13.03
N ARG A 722 -8.75 -36.27 -14.35
CA ARG A 722 -9.87 -36.02 -15.29
C ARG A 722 -10.75 -37.27 -15.29
N GLU A 723 -11.88 -37.18 -14.62
CA GLU A 723 -12.90 -38.22 -14.66
C GLU A 723 -13.54 -38.26 -16.05
N LEU A 724 -13.63 -39.43 -16.66
CA LEU A 724 -14.18 -39.64 -18.00
C LEU A 724 -15.70 -39.85 -17.99
N TRP A 725 -16.37 -39.65 -16.84
CA TRP A 725 -17.77 -40.04 -16.66
C TRP A 725 -18.70 -39.35 -17.67
N ALA A 726 -18.48 -38.07 -18.00
CA ALA A 726 -19.30 -37.35 -18.97
C ALA A 726 -19.14 -37.91 -20.39
N ALA A 727 -17.92 -38.28 -20.79
CA ALA A 727 -17.64 -38.89 -22.08
C ALA A 727 -18.21 -40.32 -22.16
N VAL A 728 -18.07 -41.11 -21.09
CA VAL A 728 -18.65 -42.45 -20.99
C VAL A 728 -20.18 -42.37 -21.02
N LEU A 729 -20.79 -41.41 -20.33
CA LEU A 729 -22.24 -41.18 -20.34
C LEU A 729 -22.75 -40.82 -21.74
N ALA A 730 -22.06 -39.92 -22.44
CA ALA A 730 -22.38 -39.57 -23.82
C ALA A 730 -22.27 -40.79 -24.75
N ALA A 731 -21.21 -41.60 -24.60
CA ALA A 731 -21.04 -42.84 -25.35
C ALA A 731 -22.17 -43.85 -25.07
N VAL A 732 -22.59 -44.03 -23.81
CA VAL A 732 -23.75 -44.86 -23.45
C VAL A 732 -25.02 -44.36 -24.13
N ALA A 733 -25.29 -43.05 -24.07
CA ALA A 733 -26.48 -42.45 -24.68
C ALA A 733 -26.51 -42.67 -26.20
N VAL A 734 -25.41 -42.41 -26.89
CA VAL A 734 -25.28 -42.66 -28.34
C VAL A 734 -25.47 -44.13 -28.66
N LEU A 735 -24.85 -45.04 -27.89
CA LEU A 735 -24.95 -46.47 -28.12
C LEU A 735 -26.39 -46.98 -27.97
N LEU A 736 -27.12 -46.51 -26.95
CA LEU A 736 -28.53 -46.87 -26.74
C LEU A 736 -29.41 -46.35 -27.89
N ILE A 737 -29.18 -45.12 -28.37
CA ILE A 737 -29.90 -44.58 -29.53
C ILE A 737 -29.64 -45.44 -30.78
N VAL A 738 -28.38 -45.81 -31.03
CA VAL A 738 -27.98 -46.66 -32.17
C VAL A 738 -28.60 -48.05 -32.05
N GLU A 739 -28.61 -48.66 -30.87
CA GLU A 739 -29.25 -49.96 -30.64
C GLU A 739 -30.75 -49.91 -30.93
N GLN A 740 -31.46 -48.86 -30.48
CA GLN A 740 -32.89 -48.69 -30.75
C GLN A 740 -33.19 -48.46 -32.23
N LEU A 741 -32.38 -47.65 -32.91
CA LEU A 741 -32.51 -47.42 -34.36
C LEU A 741 -32.26 -48.70 -35.16
N LEU A 742 -31.24 -49.47 -34.81
CA LEU A 742 -30.94 -50.76 -35.45
C LEU A 742 -32.02 -51.78 -35.17
N ALA A 743 -32.52 -51.88 -33.93
CA ALA A 743 -33.61 -52.77 -33.57
C ALA A 743 -34.88 -52.44 -34.36
N TRP A 744 -35.21 -51.16 -34.50
CA TRP A 744 -36.33 -50.71 -35.32
C TRP A 744 -36.11 -50.97 -36.82
N TRP A 745 -34.91 -50.74 -37.33
CA TRP A 745 -34.58 -50.96 -38.75
C TRP A 745 -34.63 -52.45 -39.11
N PHE A 746 -34.09 -53.32 -38.27
CA PHE A 746 -34.15 -54.78 -38.43
C PHE A 746 -35.57 -55.34 -38.23
N GLY A 747 -36.43 -54.65 -37.49
CA GLY A 747 -37.83 -55.02 -37.26
C GLY A 747 -38.81 -54.61 -38.38
N ARG A 748 -38.38 -53.86 -39.40
CA ARG A 748 -39.27 -53.40 -40.49
C ARG A 748 -39.70 -54.57 -41.39
N PRO A 749 -41.00 -54.90 -41.51
CA PRO A 749 -41.46 -55.88 -42.47
C PRO A 749 -41.20 -55.36 -43.89
N VAL A 750 -40.50 -56.15 -44.71
CA VAL A 750 -40.35 -55.88 -46.13
C VAL A 750 -41.76 -55.88 -46.75
N ARG A 751 -42.25 -54.71 -47.17
CA ARG A 751 -43.50 -54.62 -47.94
C ARG A 751 -43.31 -55.40 -49.24
N SER A 752 -43.83 -56.61 -49.31
CA SER A 752 -44.06 -57.28 -50.58
C SER A 752 -45.19 -56.54 -51.30
N SER A 753 -44.89 -55.99 -52.48
CA SER A 753 -45.88 -55.47 -53.41
C SER A 753 -46.70 -56.63 -53.99
N GLY A 754 -47.78 -57.02 -53.31
CA GLY A 754 -48.74 -58.01 -53.79
C GLY A 754 -49.71 -57.43 -54.85
N PRO A 755 -50.12 -58.23 -55.87
CA PRO A 755 -50.90 -57.75 -57.01
C PRO A 755 -52.35 -57.38 -56.66
N ARG A 756 -52.89 -56.46 -57.46
CA ARG A 756 -54.05 -55.57 -57.20
C ARG A 756 -55.45 -56.19 -57.33
N TRP A 757 -55.63 -57.51 -57.25
CA TRP A 757 -56.94 -58.14 -57.47
C TRP A 757 -57.39 -58.93 -56.23
N LEU A 758 -58.23 -58.30 -55.40
CA LEU A 758 -59.20 -58.92 -54.47
C LEU A 758 -59.79 -57.80 -53.59
N LYS A 759 -60.42 -56.82 -54.26
CA LYS A 759 -61.50 -56.04 -53.67
C LYS A 759 -62.78 -56.59 -54.27
N ARG A 760 -63.51 -57.42 -53.53
CA ARG A 760 -64.98 -57.47 -53.46
C ARG A 760 -65.46 -58.76 -52.78
N VAL A 761 -66.51 -58.56 -51.97
CA VAL A 761 -67.52 -59.51 -51.48
C VAL A 761 -67.25 -60.24 -50.16
N THR A 762 -67.69 -59.61 -49.06
CA THR A 762 -68.65 -60.16 -48.09
C THR A 762 -69.63 -59.00 -47.79
N VAL A 763 -70.95 -59.18 -47.68
CA VAL A 763 -71.69 -59.75 -46.54
C VAL A 763 -73.16 -60.00 -46.92
N ALA A 764 -73.68 -61.18 -46.57
CA ALA A 764 -75.04 -61.51 -46.06
C ALA A 764 -75.05 -63.04 -45.82
N SER A 765 -75.55 -63.66 -44.76
CA SER A 765 -76.22 -63.30 -43.51
C SER A 765 -76.32 -64.59 -42.65
N ASP A 766 -76.47 -64.44 -41.33
CA ASP A 766 -77.19 -65.33 -40.39
C ASP A 766 -76.90 -66.84 -40.35
N ARG A 767 -76.07 -67.26 -39.38
CA ARG A 767 -76.44 -67.94 -38.12
C ARG A 767 -75.21 -68.42 -37.36
#